data_AF-A0A6P6VA77-F1
#
_entry.id   AF-A0A6P6VA77-F1
#
_cell.length_a   1.000
_cell.length_b   1.000
_cell.length_c   1.000
_cell.angle_alpha   90.00
_cell.angle_beta   90.00
_cell.angle_gamma   90.00
#
_symmetry.space_group_name_H-M   'P 1'
#
loop_
_entity.id
_entity.type
_entity.pdbx_description
1 polymer ?
#
loop_
_entity_poly.entity_id
_entity_poly.type
_entity_poly.pdbx_seq_one_letter_code
_entity_poly.pdbx_strand_id
1 'polypeptide(L)'
;MRAKCADPCKWYIYASHVPALGTEDFVVKTIYDVHTNCSHAWRNKNMTSNWVADKFEESVRSNMNMPVRQLLQSIDEQYSCEITRNKGYKALAMAKAAIKGSASQQYIDVGRYAAELQKTHPDTTIDIKYSPRADPESNPRFMRFYCCLGPMKKGFREGCRPLIALDGCHTKGAYPGQLLIAIGADPNNGWWPLAWAVVEKEAREQWLWFLSLLIGDLEIPATSSEYTFISDQQKGLDSALLELLPEAGHRYCVQHMYRNFKKKHPGEVLKEKFWSIAAASTVEFYEAALEELRAYDQQAHAWVKRAAPPHHWCKAFFPLHVKSDMLVNNLSETFNSHILNARELPVIGMVEWIREFVMERISNRVCWMRKCSGPVGPAIKALIEEREKFSRKWKPISNGKGGYQVRGPKGEQFAVYLRDRTCTCRLWQISGLPCCHAISAILKIGRNPNDYADQCYSRDLFFQIYENVLYPISGKSLWPQSDIPILDPPLACVQPGRPKKARRKGSSENRSGVHVGTNNVQKFKKHVIMHCRRCGQAGHNAATCKSVPENNGGEGCSQPAPTPKHARKSKGTNNGSSTTHGANSQEPDFAHVEVQGYSSSCVNSQPHGAEEQTTSHNDIGSHAERNAQAASSSTKKQQIRKTKTPVRRVRPVNDTDQSTTAANKQSLHSKRKLSEIDKIRINTNYEYLGKEPPFKIGRWAGTSRSSRSRSGRSD
;
A
#
# COMPACT_ATOMS: atom_id res chain seq x y z
N MET A 1 1.80 43.48 25.64
CA MET A 1 1.72 43.59 24.17
C MET A 1 0.74 44.69 23.80
N ARG A 2 1.06 45.55 22.82
CA ARG A 2 0.12 46.52 22.24
C ARG A 2 0.11 46.35 20.72
N ALA A 3 -1.07 46.23 20.13
CA ALA A 3 -1.27 46.36 18.70
C ALA A 3 -2.13 47.61 18.43
N LYS A 4 -1.82 48.34 17.36
CA LYS A 4 -2.61 49.47 16.88
C LYS A 4 -2.79 49.39 15.38
N CYS A 5 -3.84 50.00 14.86
CA CYS A 5 -4.00 50.20 13.42
C CYS A 5 -3.02 51.27 12.91
N ALA A 6 -2.96 51.47 11.60
CA ALA A 6 -2.16 52.54 11.00
C ALA A 6 -2.80 53.90 11.30
N ASP A 7 -1.98 54.89 11.67
CA ASP A 7 -2.43 56.27 11.87
C ASP A 7 -3.04 56.82 10.56
N PRO A 8 -4.15 57.59 10.60
CA PRO A 8 -4.76 58.24 11.75
C PRO A 8 -5.77 57.40 12.54
N CYS A 9 -5.87 56.09 12.30
CA CYS A 9 -6.88 55.26 12.94
C CYS A 9 -6.62 55.09 14.44
N LYS A 10 -7.66 55.33 15.25
CA LYS A 10 -7.60 55.21 16.71
C LYS A 10 -7.68 53.77 17.24
N TRP A 11 -7.99 52.78 16.39
CA TRP A 11 -8.12 51.38 16.82
C TRP A 11 -6.83 50.87 17.48
N TYR A 12 -6.96 50.32 18.69
CA TYR A 12 -5.86 49.61 19.36
C TYR A 12 -6.38 48.57 20.35
N ILE A 13 -5.54 47.57 20.61
CA ILE A 13 -5.71 46.61 21.69
C ILE A 13 -4.43 46.54 22.53
N TYR A 14 -4.59 46.55 23.84
CA TYR A 14 -3.52 46.37 24.82
C TYR A 14 -3.85 45.16 25.69
N ALA A 15 -2.93 44.19 25.71
CA ALA A 15 -3.05 42.97 26.49
C ALA A 15 -1.74 42.70 27.24
N SER A 16 -1.83 42.27 28.49
CA SER A 16 -0.67 41.90 29.31
C SER A 16 -0.82 40.48 29.83
N HIS A 17 0.30 39.82 30.06
CA HIS A 17 0.32 38.68 30.98
C HIS A 17 -0.14 39.13 32.38
N VAL A 18 -0.69 38.21 33.17
CA VAL A 18 -1.15 38.47 34.53
C VAL A 18 -0.73 37.28 35.42
N PRO A 19 0.44 37.36 36.10
CA PRO A 19 0.98 36.24 36.87
C PRO A 19 0.01 35.66 37.91
N ALA A 20 -0.85 36.49 38.50
CA ALA A 20 -1.86 36.09 39.48
C ALA A 20 -2.97 35.15 38.95
N LEU A 21 -3.05 34.90 37.64
CA LEU A 21 -3.98 33.93 37.04
C LEU A 21 -3.36 32.53 36.84
N GLY A 22 -2.05 32.36 37.06
CA GLY A 22 -1.37 31.06 36.96
C GLY A 22 -1.19 30.48 35.54
N THR A 23 -1.71 31.14 34.50
CA THR A 23 -1.50 30.76 33.09
C THR A 23 -0.55 31.72 32.38
N GLU A 24 -0.04 31.35 31.20
CA GLU A 24 0.77 32.23 30.35
C GLU A 24 -0.06 33.20 29.47
N ASP A 25 -1.38 33.25 29.66
CA ASP A 25 -2.29 33.95 28.74
C ASP A 25 -2.15 35.49 28.79
N PHE A 26 -2.33 36.11 27.62
CA PHE A 26 -2.42 37.56 27.49
C PHE A 26 -3.85 38.03 27.74
N VAL A 27 -4.11 38.57 28.93
CA VAL A 27 -5.39 39.21 29.28
C VAL A 27 -5.49 40.56 28.57
N VAL A 28 -6.57 40.78 27.82
CA VAL A 28 -6.89 42.10 27.26
C VAL A 28 -7.19 43.06 28.41
N LYS A 29 -6.37 44.11 28.52
CA LYS A 29 -6.49 45.16 29.56
C LYS A 29 -7.22 46.38 29.07
N THR A 30 -7.14 46.68 27.78
CA THR A 30 -7.85 47.79 27.14
C THR A 30 -8.02 47.50 25.66
N ILE A 31 -9.21 47.76 25.13
CA ILE A 31 -9.47 47.72 23.69
C ILE A 31 -10.26 48.97 23.30
N TYR A 32 -9.90 49.58 22.17
CA TYR A 32 -10.68 50.60 21.52
C TYR A 32 -11.04 50.06 20.13
N ASP A 33 -12.16 49.31 20.07
CA ASP A 33 -12.52 48.48 18.91
C ASP A 33 -13.26 49.27 17.81
N VAL A 34 -12.85 50.53 17.59
CA VAL A 34 -13.47 51.41 16.59
C VAL A 34 -12.45 51.76 15.51
N HIS A 35 -12.66 51.17 14.34
CA HIS A 35 -11.97 51.53 13.11
C HIS A 35 -12.60 52.78 12.48
N THR A 36 -11.76 53.73 12.06
CA THR A 36 -12.19 55.00 11.45
C THR A 36 -11.19 55.40 10.37
N ASN A 37 -11.67 55.66 9.15
CA ASN A 37 -10.92 56.11 7.97
C ASN A 37 -9.61 55.32 7.69
N CYS A 38 -9.59 54.03 7.99
CA CYS A 38 -8.46 53.13 7.76
C CYS A 38 -8.69 52.20 6.56
N SER A 39 -7.65 51.96 5.78
CA SER A 39 -7.63 50.95 4.71
C SER A 39 -7.02 49.63 5.18
N HIS A 40 -7.21 48.57 4.40
CA HIS A 40 -6.65 47.25 4.73
C HIS A 40 -5.11 47.27 4.74
N ALA A 41 -4.52 46.83 5.86
CA ALA A 41 -3.08 46.88 6.09
C ALA A 41 -2.35 45.67 5.48
N TRP A 42 -2.28 45.61 4.15
CA TRP A 42 -1.70 44.50 3.37
C TRP A 42 -0.30 44.02 3.77
N ARG A 43 0.50 44.81 4.52
CA ARG A 43 1.87 44.43 4.92
C ARG A 43 2.09 44.57 6.42
N ASN A 44 1.95 43.46 7.14
CA ASN A 44 2.25 43.39 8.56
C ASN A 44 3.77 43.31 8.81
N LYS A 45 4.33 44.25 9.60
CA LYS A 45 5.76 44.25 9.98
C LYS A 45 6.12 43.04 10.85
N ASN A 46 5.22 42.65 11.75
CA ASN A 46 5.40 41.59 12.75
C ASN A 46 5.39 40.18 12.15
N MET A 47 4.91 40.02 10.91
CA MET A 47 5.02 38.76 10.18
C MET A 47 6.46 38.59 9.65
N THR A 48 7.35 38.14 10.53
CA THR A 48 8.79 37.90 10.28
C THR A 48 9.04 36.61 9.50
N SER A 49 10.23 36.44 8.94
CA SER A 49 10.58 35.18 8.27
C SER A 49 10.63 33.99 9.23
N ASN A 50 10.94 34.20 10.51
CA ASN A 50 10.84 33.21 11.59
C ASN A 50 9.39 32.78 11.76
N TRP A 51 8.49 33.71 12.14
CA TRP A 51 7.08 33.41 12.38
C TRP A 51 6.40 32.71 11.19
N VAL A 52 6.76 33.09 9.96
CA VAL A 52 6.27 32.43 8.73
C VAL A 52 6.89 31.04 8.54
N ALA A 53 8.17 30.84 8.86
CA ALA A 53 8.79 29.52 8.85
C ALA A 53 8.09 28.58 9.85
N ASP A 54 7.87 29.07 11.08
CA ASP A 54 7.28 28.31 12.18
C ASP A 54 5.80 27.97 11.90
N LYS A 55 4.99 28.97 11.51
CA LYS A 55 3.56 28.77 11.24
C LYS A 55 3.27 27.93 10.00
N PHE A 56 4.14 27.96 9.00
CA PHE A 56 3.98 27.14 7.79
C PHE A 56 4.89 25.91 7.78
N GLU A 57 5.57 25.57 8.88
CA GLU A 57 6.57 24.48 8.90
C GLU A 57 5.95 23.15 8.44
N GLU A 58 4.78 22.78 8.96
CA GLU A 58 4.07 21.56 8.54
C GLU A 58 3.68 21.61 7.05
N SER A 59 3.28 22.78 6.54
CA SER A 59 2.99 22.93 5.10
C SER A 59 4.24 22.73 4.24
N VAL A 60 5.41 23.18 4.71
CA VAL A 60 6.72 22.99 4.07
C VAL A 60 7.22 21.55 4.21
N ARG A 61 7.04 20.93 5.38
CA ARG A 61 7.33 19.50 5.65
C ARG A 61 6.55 18.61 4.69
N SER A 62 5.26 18.92 4.52
CA SER A 62 4.38 18.26 3.57
C SER A 62 4.82 18.40 2.10
N ASN A 63 5.61 19.43 1.76
CA ASN A 63 6.12 19.66 0.42
C ASN A 63 7.48 20.40 0.46
N MET A 64 8.56 19.66 0.70
CA MET A 64 9.92 20.23 0.74
C MET A 64 10.34 20.95 -0.55
N ASN A 65 9.59 20.76 -1.65
CA ASN A 65 9.74 21.47 -2.93
C ASN A 65 8.68 22.56 -3.16
N MET A 66 8.06 23.09 -2.09
CA MET A 66 7.10 24.20 -2.16
C MET A 66 7.71 25.41 -2.89
N PRO A 67 7.09 25.93 -3.95
CA PRO A 67 7.48 27.19 -4.57
C PRO A 67 7.10 28.36 -3.66
N VAL A 68 7.94 29.41 -3.58
CA VAL A 68 7.61 30.62 -2.79
C VAL A 68 6.25 31.21 -3.16
N ARG A 69 5.84 31.18 -4.44
CA ARG A 69 4.49 31.64 -4.84
C ARG A 69 3.36 30.91 -4.09
N GLN A 70 3.51 29.61 -3.82
CA GLN A 70 2.51 28.85 -3.06
C GLN A 70 2.47 29.31 -1.59
N LEU A 71 3.63 29.52 -0.96
CA LEU A 71 3.69 30.09 0.40
C LEU A 71 3.04 31.48 0.46
N LEU A 72 3.37 32.37 -0.49
CA LEU A 72 2.78 33.71 -0.56
C LEU A 72 1.26 33.65 -0.70
N GLN A 73 0.75 32.79 -1.59
CA GLN A 73 -0.68 32.58 -1.78
C GLN A 73 -1.35 32.04 -0.52
N SER A 74 -0.77 31.07 0.18
CA SER A 74 -1.36 30.53 1.42
C SER A 74 -1.31 31.49 2.61
N ILE A 75 -0.41 32.49 2.61
CA ILE A 75 -0.43 33.58 3.61
C ILE A 75 -1.54 34.58 3.28
N ASP A 76 -1.73 34.92 2.00
CA ASP A 76 -2.82 35.78 1.54
C ASP A 76 -4.21 35.14 1.82
N GLU A 77 -4.38 33.85 1.46
CA GLU A 77 -5.61 33.08 1.69
C GLU A 77 -5.96 32.88 3.17
N GLN A 78 -5.00 32.94 4.10
CA GLN A 78 -5.22 32.72 5.54
C GLN A 78 -5.23 33.99 6.39
N TYR A 79 -4.51 35.03 5.96
CA TYR A 79 -4.25 36.24 6.77
C TYR A 79 -4.49 37.55 5.99
N SER A 80 -4.97 37.49 4.75
CA SER A 80 -5.17 38.64 3.84
C SER A 80 -3.91 39.52 3.64
N CYS A 81 -2.72 38.97 3.88
CA CYS A 81 -1.49 39.76 4.01
C CYS A 81 -0.39 39.36 3.01
N GLU A 82 0.22 40.36 2.39
CA GLU A 82 1.44 40.21 1.62
C GLU A 82 2.68 40.08 2.52
N ILE A 83 3.60 39.19 2.14
CA ILE A 83 5.03 39.32 2.48
C ILE A 83 5.86 39.47 1.21
N THR A 84 7.03 40.10 1.31
CA THR A 84 7.94 40.20 0.17
C THR A 84 8.45 38.81 -0.23
N ARG A 85 8.69 38.60 -1.53
CA ARG A 85 9.21 37.33 -2.04
C ARG A 85 10.52 36.90 -1.34
N ASN A 86 11.34 37.85 -0.92
CA ASN A 86 12.57 37.59 -0.16
C ASN A 86 12.30 37.15 1.29
N LYS A 87 11.28 37.70 1.98
CA LYS A 87 10.82 37.14 3.26
C LYS A 87 10.35 35.69 3.09
N GLY A 88 9.65 35.39 2.00
CA GLY A 88 9.19 34.03 1.66
C GLY A 88 10.31 33.04 1.32
N TYR A 89 11.32 33.45 0.55
CA TYR A 89 12.53 32.64 0.32
C TYR A 89 13.26 32.34 1.64
N LYS A 90 13.45 33.34 2.51
CA LYS A 90 14.07 33.15 3.83
C LYS A 90 13.25 32.21 4.72
N ALA A 91 11.94 32.41 4.81
CA ALA A 91 11.06 31.54 5.60
C ALA A 91 11.09 30.08 5.12
N LEU A 92 11.03 29.82 3.81
CA LEU A 92 11.19 28.47 3.26
C LEU A 92 12.57 27.88 3.53
N ALA A 93 13.64 28.68 3.51
CA ALA A 93 14.98 28.19 3.84
C ALA A 93 15.10 27.82 5.32
N MET A 94 14.57 28.65 6.22
CA MET A 94 14.57 28.42 7.67
C MET A 94 13.75 27.19 8.05
N ALA A 95 12.50 27.07 7.56
CA ALA A 95 11.67 25.89 7.79
C ALA A 95 12.36 24.61 7.31
N LYS A 96 12.93 24.60 6.10
CA LYS A 96 13.68 23.44 5.57
C LYS A 96 14.93 23.12 6.39
N ALA A 97 15.61 24.13 6.94
CA ALA A 97 16.76 23.92 7.82
C ALA A 97 16.34 23.30 9.16
N ALA A 98 15.25 23.77 9.78
CA ALA A 98 14.70 23.20 11.02
C ALA A 98 14.21 21.74 10.81
N ILE A 99 13.44 21.49 9.74
CA ILE A 99 12.99 20.15 9.34
C ILE A 99 14.19 19.23 9.07
N LYS A 100 15.24 19.72 8.39
CA LYS A 100 16.43 18.89 8.11
C LYS A 100 17.26 18.63 9.37
N GLY A 101 17.46 19.64 10.23
CA GLY A 101 18.23 19.51 11.48
C GLY A 101 17.60 18.51 12.46
N SER A 102 16.30 18.64 12.70
CA SER A 102 15.52 17.68 13.49
C SER A 102 15.48 16.29 12.85
N ALA A 103 15.44 16.19 11.51
CA ALA A 103 15.57 14.92 10.81
C ALA A 103 16.97 14.29 10.93
N SER A 104 18.06 15.07 10.86
CA SER A 104 19.43 14.56 11.03
C SER A 104 19.67 14.02 12.44
N GLN A 105 19.12 14.70 13.46
CA GLN A 105 19.26 14.27 14.85
C GLN A 105 18.73 12.84 15.09
N GLN A 106 17.68 12.41 14.39
CA GLN A 106 17.13 11.06 14.54
C GLN A 106 18.06 9.94 14.05
N TYR A 107 19.11 10.22 13.27
CA TYR A 107 20.12 9.21 12.92
C TYR A 107 21.17 9.04 14.03
N ILE A 108 21.42 10.08 14.82
CA ILE A 108 22.25 10.00 16.05
C ILE A 108 21.54 9.14 17.10
N ASP A 109 20.20 9.25 17.20
CA ASP A 109 19.40 8.57 18.22
C ASP A 109 18.94 7.14 17.83
N VAL A 110 19.15 6.69 16.59
CA VAL A 110 18.48 5.49 16.05
C VAL A 110 18.88 4.19 16.76
N GLY A 111 20.14 4.07 17.20
CA GLY A 111 20.59 2.93 18.00
C GLY A 111 19.96 2.89 19.39
N ARG A 112 19.81 4.04 20.05
CA ARG A 112 19.15 4.15 21.36
C ARG A 112 17.66 3.83 21.29
N TYR A 113 17.00 4.24 20.22
CA TYR A 113 15.61 3.84 19.93
C TYR A 113 15.48 2.32 19.71
N ALA A 114 16.41 1.70 18.96
CA ALA A 114 16.43 0.25 18.79
C ALA A 114 16.62 -0.49 20.12
N ALA A 115 17.56 -0.03 20.95
CA ALA A 115 17.82 -0.61 22.26
C ALA A 115 16.63 -0.46 23.24
N GLU A 116 15.84 0.63 23.18
CA GLU A 116 14.58 0.72 23.93
C GLU A 116 13.55 -0.31 23.44
N LEU A 117 13.37 -0.49 22.13
CA LEU A 117 12.44 -1.49 21.58
C LEU A 117 12.80 -2.91 22.02
N GLN A 118 14.09 -3.25 22.02
CA GLN A 118 14.60 -4.56 22.43
C GLN A 118 14.53 -4.76 23.97
N LYS A 119 14.76 -3.71 24.75
CA LYS A 119 14.53 -3.69 26.21
C LYS A 119 13.06 -3.98 26.57
N THR A 120 12.10 -3.45 25.81
CA THR A 120 10.66 -3.71 26.03
C THR A 120 10.20 -5.05 25.46
N HIS A 121 10.79 -5.51 24.36
CA HIS A 121 10.45 -6.76 23.69
C HIS A 121 11.72 -7.49 23.20
N PRO A 122 12.33 -8.36 24.03
CA PRO A 122 13.61 -9.01 23.70
C PRO A 122 13.63 -9.77 22.37
N ASP A 123 12.51 -10.42 21.99
CA ASP A 123 12.37 -11.14 20.72
C ASP A 123 12.28 -10.23 19.47
N THR A 124 12.47 -8.93 19.61
CA THR A 124 12.40 -7.95 18.53
C THR A 124 13.72 -7.87 17.77
N THR A 125 13.65 -8.15 16.47
CA THR A 125 14.80 -8.06 15.57
C THR A 125 14.86 -6.68 14.96
N ILE A 126 15.98 -6.00 15.19
CA ILE A 126 16.34 -4.75 14.53
C ILE A 126 17.75 -4.91 13.97
N ASP A 127 17.91 -4.70 12.67
CA ASP A 127 19.21 -4.59 12.01
C ASP A 127 19.36 -3.18 11.45
N ILE A 128 20.49 -2.54 11.75
CA ILE A 128 20.79 -1.16 11.34
C ILE A 128 22.10 -1.18 10.57
N LYS A 129 21.98 -1.20 9.25
CA LYS A 129 23.11 -1.19 8.35
C LYS A 129 23.60 0.23 8.12
N TYR A 130 24.90 0.44 8.26
CA TYR A 130 25.59 1.70 8.01
C TYR A 130 26.81 1.47 7.11
N SER A 131 27.35 2.55 6.53
CA SER A 131 28.55 2.49 5.70
C SER A 131 29.79 2.20 6.56
N PRO A 132 30.88 1.71 5.98
CA PRO A 132 32.21 1.90 6.56
C PRO A 132 32.44 3.39 6.90
N ARG A 133 33.28 3.67 7.89
CA ARG A 133 33.83 5.01 8.10
C ARG A 133 34.71 5.38 6.90
N ALA A 134 34.79 6.66 6.56
CA ALA A 134 35.68 7.15 5.49
C ALA A 134 37.12 7.32 6.00
N ASP A 135 37.23 7.75 7.25
CA ASP A 135 38.43 7.99 8.04
C ASP A 135 38.10 7.74 9.54
N PRO A 136 39.08 7.64 10.45
CA PRO A 136 38.82 7.27 11.86
C PRO A 136 37.90 8.23 12.62
N GLU A 137 37.91 9.53 12.29
CA GLU A 137 37.12 10.56 12.98
C GLU A 137 35.69 10.66 12.43
N SER A 138 35.49 10.31 11.16
CA SER A 138 34.19 10.36 10.48
C SER A 138 33.15 9.42 11.10
N ASN A 139 31.93 9.92 11.26
CA ASN A 139 30.77 9.09 11.56
C ASN A 139 30.38 8.23 10.34
N PRO A 140 30.09 6.93 10.53
CA PRO A 140 29.55 6.10 9.45
C PRO A 140 28.14 6.56 9.06
N ARG A 141 27.77 6.40 7.80
CA ARG A 141 26.47 6.88 7.28
C ARG A 141 25.38 5.83 7.43
N PHE A 142 24.20 6.22 7.89
CA PHE A 142 23.03 5.36 7.85
C PHE A 142 22.74 4.87 6.43
N MET A 143 22.48 3.56 6.28
CA MET A 143 22.04 2.96 5.02
C MET A 143 20.65 2.33 5.13
N ARG A 144 20.42 1.46 6.13
CA ARG A 144 19.17 0.72 6.28
C ARG A 144 18.77 0.53 7.75
N PHE A 145 17.47 0.41 7.99
CA PHE A 145 16.88 0.02 9.26
C PHE A 145 15.85 -1.08 8.97
N TYR A 146 15.91 -2.20 9.67
CA TYR A 146 14.91 -3.26 9.67
C TYR A 146 14.24 -3.32 11.04
N CYS A 147 12.95 -3.69 11.10
CA CYS A 147 12.27 -4.00 12.35
C CYS A 147 11.23 -5.10 12.14
N CYS A 148 11.32 -6.16 12.95
CA CYS A 148 10.26 -7.15 13.16
C CYS A 148 10.04 -7.34 14.66
N LEU A 149 8.90 -6.84 15.15
CA LEU A 149 8.55 -6.85 16.57
C LEU A 149 8.22 -8.28 17.03
N GLY A 150 8.78 -8.70 18.17
CA GLY A 150 8.60 -10.04 18.74
C GLY A 150 7.14 -10.54 18.77
N PRO A 151 6.19 -9.78 19.31
CA PRO A 151 4.77 -10.16 19.30
C PRO A 151 4.18 -10.33 17.89
N MET A 152 4.67 -9.58 16.90
CA MET A 152 4.13 -9.60 15.53
C MET A 152 4.59 -10.82 14.73
N LYS A 153 5.86 -11.25 14.88
CA LYS A 153 6.34 -12.54 14.34
C LYS A 153 5.67 -13.73 15.04
N LYS A 154 5.48 -13.65 16.36
CA LYS A 154 4.82 -14.70 17.16
C LYS A 154 3.35 -14.89 16.76
N GLY A 155 2.53 -13.82 16.81
CA GLY A 155 1.12 -13.88 16.41
C GLY A 155 0.90 -14.21 14.93
N PHE A 156 1.91 -14.05 14.07
CA PHE A 156 1.85 -14.62 12.72
C PHE A 156 2.01 -16.15 12.74
N ARG A 157 3.07 -16.67 13.38
CA ARG A 157 3.34 -18.12 13.48
C ARG A 157 2.23 -18.90 14.20
N GLU A 158 1.57 -18.29 15.17
CA GLU A 158 0.50 -18.93 15.96
C GLU A 158 -0.84 -19.09 15.23
N GLY A 159 -1.12 -18.31 14.17
CA GLY A 159 -2.46 -18.35 13.56
C GLY A 159 -2.78 -17.44 12.38
N CYS A 160 -1.81 -16.70 11.84
CA CYS A 160 -2.02 -16.11 10.52
C CYS A 160 -1.94 -17.20 9.44
N ARG A 161 -2.63 -16.99 8.31
CA ARG A 161 -2.42 -17.86 7.14
C ARG A 161 -1.00 -17.63 6.59
N PRO A 162 -0.32 -18.65 6.02
CA PRO A 162 1.02 -18.54 5.45
C PRO A 162 1.02 -17.82 4.10
N LEU A 163 0.47 -16.60 4.10
CA LEU A 163 0.35 -15.68 2.97
C LEU A 163 0.98 -14.34 3.36
N ILE A 164 2.16 -14.05 2.82
CA ILE A 164 2.93 -12.85 3.12
C ILE A 164 2.82 -11.86 1.94
N ALA A 165 2.13 -10.76 2.15
CA ALA A 165 2.04 -9.66 1.20
C ALA A 165 3.27 -8.75 1.30
N LEU A 166 3.93 -8.51 0.16
CA LEU A 166 5.13 -7.67 0.04
C LEU A 166 4.83 -6.45 -0.84
N ASP A 167 5.30 -5.27 -0.43
CA ASP A 167 5.18 -4.01 -1.19
C ASP A 167 6.28 -3.03 -0.76
N GLY A 168 6.55 -2.01 -1.58
CA GLY A 168 7.55 -0.98 -1.33
C GLY A 168 6.99 0.41 -1.64
N CYS A 169 7.23 1.38 -0.76
CA CYS A 169 6.66 2.72 -0.93
C CYS A 169 7.58 3.86 -0.49
N HIS A 170 7.69 4.90 -1.33
CA HIS A 170 8.70 5.95 -1.14
C HIS A 170 8.48 6.71 0.18
N THR A 171 9.55 6.97 0.93
CA THR A 171 9.54 8.00 1.98
C THR A 171 9.56 9.39 1.31
N LYS A 172 9.13 10.42 2.04
CA LYS A 172 8.94 11.79 1.52
C LYS A 172 9.52 12.89 2.44
N GLY A 173 10.08 12.51 3.58
CA GLY A 173 10.75 13.42 4.52
C GLY A 173 12.07 13.99 3.96
N ALA A 174 12.88 14.60 4.83
CA ALA A 174 14.12 15.28 4.43
C ALA A 174 15.18 14.38 3.75
N TYR A 175 15.07 13.06 3.92
CA TYR A 175 15.96 12.04 3.39
C TYR A 175 15.15 10.98 2.60
N PRO A 176 15.05 11.11 1.26
CA PRO A 176 14.21 10.23 0.45
C PRO A 176 14.81 8.83 0.22
N GLY A 177 14.03 7.81 0.56
CA GLY A 177 14.32 6.40 0.37
C GLY A 177 13.04 5.61 0.09
N GLN A 178 13.04 4.32 0.42
CA GLN A 178 11.89 3.43 0.30
C GLN A 178 11.61 2.77 1.65
N LEU A 179 10.32 2.57 1.95
CA LEU A 179 9.84 1.75 3.05
C LEU A 179 9.32 0.44 2.45
N LEU A 180 10.05 -0.66 2.66
CA LEU A 180 9.63 -2.02 2.32
C LEU A 180 8.78 -2.56 3.47
N ILE A 181 7.74 -3.36 3.15
CA ILE A 181 6.84 -3.95 4.14
C ILE A 181 6.54 -5.42 3.85
N ALA A 182 6.35 -6.18 4.93
CA ALA A 182 5.77 -7.52 4.92
C ALA A 182 4.49 -7.54 5.78
N ILE A 183 3.41 -8.09 5.23
CA ILE A 183 2.07 -8.05 5.82
C ILE A 183 1.42 -9.44 5.71
N GLY A 184 1.15 -10.10 6.85
CA GLY A 184 0.36 -11.32 6.94
C GLY A 184 -1.15 -11.10 6.87
N ALA A 185 -1.92 -12.19 6.90
CA ALA A 185 -3.38 -12.19 6.76
C ALA A 185 -4.08 -12.83 7.97
N ASP A 186 -4.82 -12.02 8.74
CA ASP A 186 -5.48 -12.46 9.99
C ASP A 186 -6.69 -13.39 9.75
N PRO A 187 -7.19 -14.14 10.76
CA PRO A 187 -8.36 -15.03 10.63
C PRO A 187 -9.68 -14.37 10.21
N ASN A 188 -9.73 -13.04 10.07
CA ASN A 188 -10.87 -12.28 9.55
C ASN A 188 -10.55 -11.57 8.21
N ASN A 189 -9.54 -12.05 7.47
CA ASN A 189 -9.05 -11.46 6.21
C ASN A 189 -8.62 -9.98 6.32
N GLY A 190 -8.28 -9.51 7.53
CA GLY A 190 -7.59 -8.25 7.75
C GLY A 190 -6.08 -8.38 7.56
N TRP A 191 -5.40 -7.24 7.51
CA TRP A 191 -3.94 -7.16 7.47
C TRP A 191 -3.33 -7.24 8.87
N TRP A 192 -2.24 -8.00 8.97
CA TRP A 192 -1.38 -8.18 10.14
C TRP A 192 0.07 -7.77 9.78
N PRO A 193 0.66 -6.71 10.35
CA PRO A 193 2.02 -6.32 10.01
C PRO A 193 3.03 -7.34 10.53
N LEU A 194 4.02 -7.70 9.71
CA LEU A 194 5.12 -8.58 10.10
C LEU A 194 6.38 -7.77 10.39
N ALA A 195 6.91 -7.14 9.34
CA ALA A 195 8.16 -6.40 9.38
C ALA A 195 8.10 -5.21 8.43
N TRP A 196 8.94 -4.21 8.70
CA TRP A 196 9.17 -3.09 7.81
C TRP A 196 10.65 -2.69 7.81
N ALA A 197 11.12 -2.17 6.67
CA ALA A 197 12.48 -1.69 6.55
C ALA A 197 12.59 -0.38 5.77
N VAL A 198 13.38 0.54 6.29
CA VAL A 198 13.77 1.79 5.63
C VAL A 198 15.06 1.52 4.87
N VAL A 199 15.06 1.71 3.55
CA VAL A 199 16.19 1.40 2.67
C VAL A 199 16.46 2.53 1.67
N GLU A 200 17.64 2.54 1.06
CA GLU A 200 18.11 3.61 0.16
C GLU A 200 17.34 3.62 -1.16
N LYS A 201 16.90 2.45 -1.64
CA LYS A 201 16.27 2.23 -2.95
C LYS A 201 15.52 0.88 -2.98
N GLU A 202 14.63 0.70 -3.94
CA GLU A 202 13.90 -0.55 -4.17
C GLU A 202 14.60 -1.35 -5.28
N ALA A 203 15.49 -2.27 -4.89
CA ALA A 203 16.28 -3.11 -5.80
C ALA A 203 16.63 -4.47 -5.16
N ARG A 204 17.18 -5.43 -5.95
CA ARG A 204 17.44 -6.82 -5.52
C ARG A 204 18.25 -6.91 -4.22
N GLU A 205 19.29 -6.09 -4.08
CA GLU A 205 20.19 -6.11 -2.91
C GLU A 205 19.48 -5.72 -1.60
N GLN A 206 18.56 -4.74 -1.67
CA GLN A 206 17.71 -4.33 -0.54
C GLN A 206 16.61 -5.36 -0.26
N TRP A 207 16.02 -5.95 -1.30
CA TRP A 207 15.03 -7.02 -1.15
C TRP A 207 15.63 -8.31 -0.58
N LEU A 208 16.83 -8.71 -1.02
CA LEU A 208 17.55 -9.87 -0.46
C LEU A 208 17.78 -9.70 1.04
N TRP A 209 18.41 -8.60 1.44
CA TRP A 209 18.69 -8.31 2.87
C TRP A 209 17.40 -8.26 3.71
N PHE A 210 16.34 -7.62 3.20
CA PHE A 210 15.03 -7.60 3.88
C PHE A 210 14.41 -9.00 4.03
N LEU A 211 14.47 -9.82 2.98
CA LEU A 211 13.90 -11.16 2.98
C LEU A 211 14.72 -12.14 3.83
N SER A 212 16.05 -12.07 3.80
CA SER A 212 16.91 -12.91 4.66
C SER A 212 16.59 -12.70 6.15
N LEU A 213 16.39 -11.45 6.58
CA LEU A 213 15.98 -11.13 7.96
C LEU A 213 14.56 -11.64 8.27
N LEU A 214 13.60 -11.41 7.36
CA LEU A 214 12.22 -11.88 7.52
C LEU A 214 12.10 -13.42 7.55
N ILE A 215 12.92 -14.11 6.77
CA ILE A 215 12.98 -15.58 6.71
C ILE A 215 13.55 -16.15 8.01
N GLY A 216 14.61 -15.53 8.55
CA GLY A 216 15.15 -15.87 9.86
C GLY A 216 14.14 -15.63 11.00
N ASP A 217 13.49 -14.46 11.02
CA ASP A 217 12.49 -14.09 12.04
C ASP A 217 11.24 -14.96 12.08
N LEU A 218 10.93 -15.61 10.95
CA LEU A 218 9.81 -16.55 10.80
C LEU A 218 10.28 -18.01 10.80
N GLU A 219 11.58 -18.26 10.97
CA GLU A 219 12.22 -19.58 10.98
C GLU A 219 11.87 -20.44 9.75
N ILE A 220 11.69 -19.81 8.58
CA ILE A 220 11.23 -20.47 7.36
C ILE A 220 12.39 -21.28 6.74
N PRO A 221 12.26 -22.62 6.58
CA PRO A 221 13.28 -23.41 5.91
C PRO A 221 13.44 -23.01 4.44
N ALA A 222 14.68 -23.01 3.92
CA ALA A 222 15.00 -22.68 2.53
C ALA A 222 14.23 -23.53 1.49
N THR A 223 13.85 -24.75 1.89
CA THR A 223 13.09 -25.74 1.10
C THR A 223 11.58 -25.70 1.35
N SER A 224 11.06 -24.74 2.13
CA SER A 224 9.64 -24.70 2.49
C SER A 224 8.76 -24.26 1.32
N SER A 225 7.85 -25.15 0.92
CA SER A 225 6.75 -24.87 -0.02
C SER A 225 5.45 -24.47 0.68
N GLU A 226 5.45 -24.34 2.01
CA GLU A 226 4.25 -24.06 2.83
C GLU A 226 3.86 -22.58 2.84
N TYR A 227 4.84 -21.70 2.60
CA TYR A 227 4.64 -20.26 2.53
C TYR A 227 4.33 -19.81 1.11
N THR A 228 3.46 -18.81 1.02
CA THR A 228 3.18 -18.12 -0.24
C THR A 228 3.34 -16.62 -0.08
N PHE A 229 4.16 -16.00 -0.93
CA PHE A 229 4.30 -14.56 -1.03
C PHE A 229 3.33 -14.01 -2.08
N ILE A 230 2.79 -12.82 -1.86
CA ILE A 230 2.07 -12.05 -2.89
C ILE A 230 2.68 -10.66 -3.03
N SER A 231 3.08 -10.29 -4.24
CA SER A 231 3.74 -9.02 -4.50
C SER A 231 3.26 -8.36 -5.79
N ASP A 232 3.74 -7.15 -6.01
CA ASP A 232 3.78 -6.58 -7.34
C ASP A 232 4.94 -7.20 -8.13
N GLN A 233 4.78 -7.32 -9.46
CA GLN A 233 5.76 -7.92 -10.36
C GLN A 233 6.97 -6.98 -10.50
N GLN A 234 7.99 -7.21 -9.69
CA GLN A 234 9.17 -6.35 -9.58
C GLN A 234 10.44 -7.20 -9.70
N LYS A 235 11.16 -7.08 -10.82
CA LYS A 235 12.36 -7.89 -11.13
C LYS A 235 13.37 -8.04 -9.99
N GLY A 236 13.53 -7.02 -9.14
CA GLY A 236 14.45 -7.07 -8.00
C GLY A 236 13.95 -7.98 -6.85
N LEU A 237 12.64 -7.98 -6.59
CA LEU A 237 11.98 -8.84 -5.62
C LEU A 237 11.79 -10.26 -6.16
N ASP A 238 11.31 -10.38 -7.41
CA ASP A 238 11.09 -11.67 -8.09
C ASP A 238 12.40 -12.51 -8.07
N SER A 239 13.54 -11.86 -8.31
CA SER A 239 14.88 -12.49 -8.26
C SER A 239 15.40 -12.76 -6.85
N ALA A 240 14.91 -12.07 -5.81
CA ALA A 240 15.35 -12.26 -4.43
C ALA A 240 14.58 -13.39 -3.74
N LEU A 241 13.28 -13.53 -4.02
CA LEU A 241 12.49 -14.67 -3.55
C LEU A 241 12.98 -16.00 -4.15
N LEU A 242 13.23 -16.04 -5.46
CA LEU A 242 13.73 -17.24 -6.14
C LEU A 242 15.12 -17.71 -5.64
N GLU A 243 15.92 -16.78 -5.11
CA GLU A 243 17.27 -17.03 -4.59
C GLU A 243 17.25 -17.55 -3.13
N LEU A 244 16.28 -17.10 -2.33
CA LEU A 244 16.19 -17.43 -0.90
C LEU A 244 15.18 -18.55 -0.57
N LEU A 245 14.11 -18.68 -1.36
CA LEU A 245 13.03 -19.64 -1.20
C LEU A 245 12.50 -20.12 -2.57
N PRO A 246 13.27 -20.94 -3.32
CA PRO A 246 12.89 -21.38 -4.66
C PRO A 246 11.58 -22.21 -4.70
N GLU A 247 11.29 -22.96 -3.63
CA GLU A 247 10.10 -23.81 -3.53
C GLU A 247 8.86 -23.09 -2.97
N ALA A 248 8.99 -21.86 -2.46
CA ALA A 248 7.88 -21.11 -1.90
C ALA A 248 6.95 -20.57 -2.99
N GLY A 249 5.64 -20.58 -2.73
CA GLY A 249 4.67 -20.06 -3.69
C GLY A 249 4.83 -18.56 -3.90
N HIS A 250 5.03 -18.08 -5.13
CA HIS A 250 5.05 -16.64 -5.42
C HIS A 250 3.86 -16.22 -6.29
N ARG A 251 3.04 -15.29 -5.80
CA ARG A 251 1.87 -14.74 -6.51
C ARG A 251 2.09 -13.30 -6.97
N TYR A 252 1.75 -13.01 -8.22
CA TYR A 252 1.70 -11.65 -8.74
C TYR A 252 0.31 -11.03 -8.56
N CYS A 253 0.27 -9.79 -8.08
CA CYS A 253 -0.95 -9.00 -7.98
C CYS A 253 -1.63 -8.83 -9.35
N VAL A 254 -2.78 -9.47 -9.55
CA VAL A 254 -3.54 -9.46 -10.82
C VAL A 254 -3.97 -8.06 -11.21
N GLN A 255 -4.22 -7.17 -10.26
CA GLN A 255 -4.51 -5.75 -10.55
C GLN A 255 -3.28 -4.98 -11.06
N HIS A 256 -2.06 -5.42 -10.75
CA HIS A 256 -0.83 -4.90 -11.38
C HIS A 256 -0.55 -5.55 -12.74
N MET A 257 -0.76 -6.87 -12.87
CA MET A 257 -0.63 -7.54 -14.16
C MET A 257 -1.67 -7.01 -15.18
N TYR A 258 -2.92 -6.79 -14.75
CA TYR A 258 -3.95 -6.10 -15.54
C TYR A 258 -3.55 -4.66 -15.89
N ARG A 259 -2.95 -3.91 -14.95
CA ARG A 259 -2.40 -2.56 -15.24
C ARG A 259 -1.32 -2.59 -16.33
N ASN A 260 -0.59 -3.70 -16.50
CA ASN A 260 0.35 -3.89 -17.61
C ASN A 260 -0.34 -4.32 -18.91
N PHE A 261 -1.26 -5.28 -18.87
CA PHE A 261 -2.09 -5.71 -20.00
C PHE A 261 -2.86 -4.53 -20.63
N LYS A 262 -3.57 -3.74 -19.81
CA LYS A 262 -4.41 -2.60 -20.23
C LYS A 262 -3.64 -1.51 -21.00
N LYS A 263 -2.31 -1.42 -20.85
CA LYS A 263 -1.47 -0.47 -21.62
C LYS A 263 -1.43 -0.80 -23.11
N LYS A 264 -1.59 -2.09 -23.46
CA LYS A 264 -1.62 -2.60 -24.85
C LYS A 264 -3.02 -3.02 -25.30
N HIS A 265 -3.83 -3.55 -24.38
CA HIS A 265 -5.16 -4.11 -24.64
C HIS A 265 -6.24 -3.36 -23.82
N PRO A 266 -6.58 -2.11 -24.17
CA PRO A 266 -7.55 -1.31 -23.42
C PRO A 266 -9.00 -1.67 -23.79
N GLY A 267 -9.76 -2.21 -22.84
CA GLY A 267 -11.20 -2.43 -22.99
C GLY A 267 -11.84 -3.04 -21.76
N GLU A 268 -13.13 -2.77 -21.50
CA GLU A 268 -13.82 -3.36 -20.36
C GLU A 268 -14.15 -4.84 -20.60
N VAL A 269 -14.44 -5.25 -21.85
CA VAL A 269 -14.60 -6.68 -22.21
C VAL A 269 -13.27 -7.44 -22.09
N LEU A 270 -12.18 -6.86 -22.58
CA LEU A 270 -10.83 -7.44 -22.45
C LEU A 270 -10.41 -7.58 -20.98
N LYS A 271 -10.75 -6.60 -20.14
CA LYS A 271 -10.63 -6.69 -18.68
C LYS A 271 -11.47 -7.85 -18.15
N GLU A 272 -12.74 -7.96 -18.50
CA GLU A 272 -13.61 -9.03 -17.98
C GLU A 272 -13.14 -10.43 -18.37
N LYS A 273 -12.65 -10.63 -19.61
CA LYS A 273 -12.00 -11.88 -20.03
C LYS A 273 -10.72 -12.15 -19.24
N PHE A 274 -9.82 -11.17 -19.11
CA PHE A 274 -8.58 -11.28 -18.32
C PHE A 274 -8.85 -11.65 -16.85
N TRP A 275 -9.84 -11.02 -16.22
CA TRP A 275 -10.25 -11.33 -14.85
C TRP A 275 -10.99 -12.67 -14.73
N SER A 276 -11.67 -13.13 -15.78
CA SER A 276 -12.23 -14.49 -15.84
C SER A 276 -11.12 -15.54 -15.78
N ILE A 277 -10.08 -15.39 -16.62
CA ILE A 277 -8.91 -16.29 -16.64
C ILE A 277 -8.21 -16.31 -15.27
N ALA A 278 -8.00 -15.14 -14.64
CA ALA A 278 -7.37 -15.08 -13.31
C ALA A 278 -8.25 -15.69 -12.19
N ALA A 279 -9.58 -15.55 -12.29
CA ALA A 279 -10.52 -16.04 -11.29
C ALA A 279 -10.93 -17.51 -11.49
N ALA A 280 -10.63 -18.13 -12.63
CA ALA A 280 -10.86 -19.54 -12.89
C ALA A 280 -10.20 -20.41 -11.81
N SER A 281 -10.98 -21.27 -11.17
CA SER A 281 -10.55 -22.07 -10.01
C SER A 281 -10.12 -23.49 -10.35
N THR A 282 -10.32 -23.94 -11.59
CA THR A 282 -9.91 -25.24 -12.14
C THR A 282 -9.25 -25.05 -13.51
N VAL A 283 -8.50 -26.05 -13.99
CA VAL A 283 -7.72 -25.93 -15.24
C VAL A 283 -8.65 -25.81 -16.45
N GLU A 284 -9.76 -26.55 -16.46
CA GLU A 284 -10.76 -26.56 -17.53
C GLU A 284 -11.42 -25.18 -17.66
N PHE A 285 -11.69 -24.50 -16.55
CA PHE A 285 -12.21 -23.12 -16.56
C PHE A 285 -11.15 -22.09 -16.96
N TYR A 286 -9.87 -22.34 -16.67
CA TYR A 286 -8.76 -21.49 -17.14
C TYR A 286 -8.61 -21.60 -18.66
N GLU A 287 -8.61 -22.83 -19.20
CA GLU A 287 -8.50 -23.09 -20.65
C GLU A 287 -9.71 -22.56 -21.42
N ALA A 288 -10.94 -22.79 -20.93
CA ALA A 288 -12.14 -22.24 -21.53
C ALA A 288 -12.13 -20.69 -21.54
N ALA A 289 -11.75 -20.04 -20.44
CA ALA A 289 -11.63 -18.59 -20.37
C ALA A 289 -10.50 -18.03 -21.27
N LEU A 290 -9.46 -18.82 -21.51
CA LEU A 290 -8.31 -18.46 -22.37
C LEU A 290 -8.66 -18.57 -23.86
N GLU A 291 -9.41 -19.60 -24.27
CA GLU A 291 -9.94 -19.73 -25.63
C GLU A 291 -11.06 -18.71 -25.89
N GLU A 292 -11.91 -18.41 -24.89
CA GLU A 292 -12.85 -17.27 -24.92
C GLU A 292 -12.16 -15.92 -25.16
N LEU A 293 -10.93 -15.73 -24.67
CA LEU A 293 -10.12 -14.54 -24.97
C LEU A 293 -9.54 -14.62 -26.38
N ARG A 294 -9.05 -15.79 -26.82
CA ARG A 294 -8.46 -15.99 -28.15
C ARG A 294 -9.47 -15.77 -29.28
N ALA A 295 -10.70 -16.21 -29.10
CA ALA A 295 -11.81 -15.98 -30.02
C ALA A 295 -12.23 -14.50 -30.10
N TYR A 296 -11.92 -13.70 -29.07
CA TYR A 296 -12.24 -12.26 -29.01
C TYR A 296 -11.08 -11.36 -29.49
N ASP A 297 -9.86 -11.63 -29.05
CA ASP A 297 -8.64 -10.91 -29.41
C ASP A 297 -7.42 -11.86 -29.31
N GLN A 298 -6.94 -12.29 -30.48
CA GLN A 298 -5.77 -13.16 -30.59
C GLN A 298 -4.47 -12.50 -30.11
N GLN A 299 -4.35 -11.17 -30.19
CA GLN A 299 -3.18 -10.43 -29.71
C GLN A 299 -3.17 -10.36 -28.18
N ALA A 300 -4.34 -10.13 -27.55
CA ALA A 300 -4.50 -10.20 -26.10
C ALA A 300 -4.25 -11.62 -25.56
N HIS A 301 -4.74 -12.65 -26.24
CA HIS A 301 -4.40 -14.04 -25.93
C HIS A 301 -2.87 -14.29 -26.04
N ALA A 302 -2.25 -13.82 -27.12
CA ALA A 302 -0.79 -13.90 -27.30
C ALA A 302 0.00 -13.00 -26.33
N TRP A 303 -0.63 -12.04 -25.66
CA TRP A 303 -0.04 -11.34 -24.50
C TRP A 303 -0.09 -12.24 -23.28
N VAL A 304 -1.25 -12.83 -22.96
CA VAL A 304 -1.43 -13.71 -21.79
C VAL A 304 -0.53 -14.95 -21.85
N LYS A 305 -0.38 -15.58 -23.02
CA LYS A 305 0.56 -16.71 -23.22
C LYS A 305 2.05 -16.33 -23.10
N ARG A 306 2.40 -15.04 -23.09
CA ARG A 306 3.75 -14.50 -22.88
C ARG A 306 3.89 -13.73 -21.55
N ALA A 307 2.86 -13.76 -20.71
CA ALA A 307 2.93 -13.22 -19.36
C ALA A 307 3.66 -14.23 -18.43
N ALA A 308 3.68 -13.94 -17.14
CA ALA A 308 4.14 -14.88 -16.14
C ALA A 308 3.35 -16.22 -16.21
N PRO A 309 3.96 -17.37 -15.86
CA PRO A 309 3.27 -18.65 -15.68
C PRO A 309 1.99 -18.53 -14.83
N PRO A 310 0.91 -19.27 -15.14
CA PRO A 310 -0.39 -19.06 -14.51
C PRO A 310 -0.42 -19.45 -13.03
N HIS A 311 0.53 -20.25 -12.52
CA HIS A 311 0.66 -20.54 -11.09
C HIS A 311 0.86 -19.29 -10.23
N HIS A 312 1.46 -18.24 -10.78
CA HIS A 312 1.62 -16.98 -10.04
C HIS A 312 0.33 -16.15 -9.95
N TRP A 313 -0.71 -16.37 -10.76
CA TRP A 313 -1.79 -15.37 -10.88
C TRP A 313 -3.20 -15.91 -11.17
N CYS A 314 -3.37 -17.22 -11.36
CA CYS A 314 -4.65 -17.87 -11.61
C CYS A 314 -5.00 -18.88 -10.50
N LYS A 315 -6.23 -18.81 -9.96
CA LYS A 315 -6.67 -19.66 -8.84
C LYS A 315 -6.57 -21.16 -9.15
N ALA A 316 -6.74 -21.55 -10.41
CA ALA A 316 -6.65 -22.93 -10.91
C ALA A 316 -5.35 -23.64 -10.52
N PHE A 317 -4.27 -22.88 -10.31
CA PHE A 317 -2.92 -23.39 -10.06
C PHE A 317 -2.40 -23.04 -8.65
N PHE A 318 -3.16 -22.30 -7.84
CA PHE A 318 -2.75 -21.94 -6.49
C PHE A 318 -2.68 -23.16 -5.55
N PRO A 319 -1.69 -23.23 -4.62
CA PRO A 319 -1.63 -24.27 -3.60
C PRO A 319 -2.79 -24.19 -2.60
N LEU A 320 -3.16 -25.34 -2.03
CA LEU A 320 -4.35 -25.51 -1.20
C LEU A 320 -4.10 -25.31 0.31
N HIS A 321 -2.85 -25.43 0.79
CA HIS A 321 -2.51 -25.24 2.20
C HIS A 321 -2.72 -23.78 2.67
N VAL A 322 -2.57 -22.79 1.77
CA VAL A 322 -2.62 -21.35 2.10
C VAL A 322 -4.01 -20.87 2.53
N LYS A 323 -5.08 -21.62 2.18
CA LYS A 323 -6.48 -21.26 2.40
C LYS A 323 -6.79 -19.81 2.01
N SER A 324 -6.37 -19.40 0.82
CA SER A 324 -6.61 -18.04 0.32
C SER A 324 -6.74 -18.00 -1.20
N ASP A 325 -7.88 -17.51 -1.69
CA ASP A 325 -8.15 -17.22 -3.09
C ASP A 325 -7.86 -15.76 -3.47
N MET A 326 -7.00 -15.08 -2.70
CA MET A 326 -6.57 -13.71 -2.95
C MET A 326 -5.77 -13.59 -4.25
N LEU A 327 -6.23 -12.69 -5.15
CA LEU A 327 -5.62 -12.37 -6.45
C LEU A 327 -4.91 -11.00 -6.46
N VAL A 328 -5.01 -10.22 -5.39
CA VAL A 328 -4.61 -8.81 -5.35
C VAL A 328 -3.93 -8.50 -4.03
N ASN A 329 -2.92 -7.63 -4.08
CA ASN A 329 -2.12 -7.22 -2.93
C ASN A 329 -2.88 -6.22 -2.02
N ASN A 330 -4.13 -6.56 -1.66
CA ASN A 330 -5.02 -5.68 -0.90
C ASN A 330 -4.53 -5.45 0.53
N LEU A 331 -3.75 -6.37 1.10
CA LEU A 331 -3.20 -6.25 2.45
C LEU A 331 -2.22 -5.07 2.49
N SER A 332 -1.21 -5.08 1.61
CA SER A 332 -0.25 -3.98 1.48
C SER A 332 -0.85 -2.71 0.87
N GLU A 333 -1.69 -2.77 -0.19
CA GLU A 333 -2.36 -1.56 -0.71
C GLU A 333 -3.24 -0.89 0.38
N THR A 334 -3.80 -1.63 1.34
CA THR A 334 -4.52 -1.05 2.49
C THR A 334 -3.56 -0.47 3.52
N PHE A 335 -2.55 -1.22 3.98
CA PHE A 335 -1.57 -0.74 4.97
C PHE A 335 -0.87 0.54 4.48
N ASN A 336 -0.37 0.54 3.25
CA ASN A 336 0.26 1.69 2.60
C ASN A 336 -0.67 2.90 2.40
N SER A 337 -1.99 2.74 2.56
CA SER A 337 -2.95 3.85 2.59
C SER A 337 -3.13 4.50 3.98
N HIS A 338 -2.85 3.77 5.07
CA HIS A 338 -2.89 4.30 6.43
C HIS A 338 -1.62 5.10 6.76
N ILE A 339 -0.43 4.55 6.45
CA ILE A 339 0.88 5.15 6.79
C ILE A 339 1.29 6.33 5.88
N LEU A 340 0.37 6.91 5.10
CA LEU A 340 0.67 7.97 4.13
C LEU A 340 1.30 9.21 4.76
N ASN A 341 0.94 9.53 6.00
CA ASN A 341 1.46 10.68 6.75
C ASN A 341 2.80 10.34 7.43
N ALA A 342 2.92 9.16 8.05
CA ALA A 342 4.16 8.70 8.69
C ALA A 342 5.36 8.75 7.73
N ARG A 343 5.13 8.43 6.45
CA ARG A 343 6.14 8.51 5.38
C ARG A 343 6.66 9.93 5.09
N GLU A 344 6.11 10.98 5.69
CA GLU A 344 6.61 12.36 5.59
C GLU A 344 7.44 12.79 6.82
N LEU A 345 7.49 11.95 7.87
CA LEU A 345 8.33 12.11 9.06
C LEU A 345 9.77 11.63 8.79
N PRO A 346 10.75 11.95 9.66
CA PRO A 346 12.09 11.38 9.63
C PRO A 346 12.12 9.94 10.22
N VAL A 347 13.30 9.30 10.22
CA VAL A 347 13.42 7.83 10.37
C VAL A 347 12.74 7.26 11.63
N ILE A 348 13.08 7.76 12.84
CA ILE A 348 12.47 7.29 14.09
C ILE A 348 10.99 7.64 14.12
N GLY A 349 10.64 8.90 13.82
CA GLY A 349 9.25 9.37 13.84
C GLY A 349 8.33 8.56 12.91
N MET A 350 8.83 8.09 11.77
CA MET A 350 8.09 7.23 10.86
C MET A 350 7.88 5.82 11.43
N VAL A 351 8.90 5.18 11.99
CA VAL A 351 8.78 3.79 12.49
C VAL A 351 8.07 3.73 13.84
N GLU A 352 8.19 4.76 14.68
CA GLU A 352 7.46 4.87 15.94
C GLU A 352 5.98 5.13 15.69
N TRP A 353 5.61 6.03 14.76
CA TRP A 353 4.20 6.21 14.36
C TRP A 353 3.59 4.90 13.85
N ILE A 354 4.37 4.08 13.12
CA ILE A 354 3.94 2.76 12.68
C ILE A 354 3.74 1.83 13.89
N ARG A 355 4.66 1.80 14.86
CA ARG A 355 4.53 1.01 16.11
C ARG A 355 3.28 1.42 16.90
N GLU A 356 3.07 2.71 17.13
CA GLU A 356 1.90 3.26 17.82
C GLU A 356 0.59 2.90 17.12
N PHE A 357 0.51 3.10 15.80
CA PHE A 357 -0.65 2.76 14.98
C PHE A 357 -0.98 1.26 15.01
N VAL A 358 0.02 0.38 15.10
CA VAL A 358 -0.17 -1.06 15.26
C VAL A 358 -0.61 -1.42 16.68
N MET A 359 -0.03 -0.80 17.71
CA MET A 359 -0.39 -0.95 19.12
C MET A 359 -1.86 -0.57 19.37
N GLU A 360 -2.28 0.61 18.92
CA GLU A 360 -3.67 1.07 18.99
C GLU A 360 -4.62 0.11 18.26
N ARG A 361 -4.19 -0.37 17.07
CA ARG A 361 -4.98 -1.29 16.26
C ARG A 361 -5.20 -2.65 16.91
N ILE A 362 -4.23 -3.21 17.63
CA ILE A 362 -4.39 -4.50 18.32
C ILE A 362 -5.56 -4.41 19.31
N SER A 363 -5.54 -3.39 20.18
CA SER A 363 -6.61 -3.13 21.15
C SER A 363 -7.97 -2.91 20.47
N ASN A 364 -8.04 -2.01 19.47
CA ASN A 364 -9.28 -1.70 18.77
C ASN A 364 -9.86 -2.90 18.00
N ARG A 365 -9.02 -3.78 17.45
CA ARG A 365 -9.44 -5.02 16.75
C ARG A 365 -10.03 -6.04 17.72
N VAL A 366 -9.44 -6.23 18.90
CA VAL A 366 -10.01 -7.10 19.97
C VAL A 366 -11.33 -6.54 20.47
N CYS A 367 -11.38 -5.24 20.81
CA CYS A 367 -12.59 -4.56 21.27
C CYS A 367 -13.75 -4.66 20.26
N TRP A 368 -13.45 -4.55 18.96
CA TRP A 368 -14.43 -4.75 17.89
C TRP A 368 -14.87 -6.21 17.75
N MET A 369 -13.95 -7.19 17.76
CA MET A 369 -14.30 -8.61 17.61
C MET A 369 -15.10 -9.15 18.82
N ARG A 370 -14.87 -8.63 20.04
CA ARG A 370 -15.67 -8.98 21.23
C ARG A 370 -17.15 -8.61 21.10
N LYS A 371 -17.50 -7.66 20.22
CA LYS A 371 -18.90 -7.26 19.91
C LYS A 371 -19.56 -8.16 18.85
N CYS A 372 -18.86 -9.18 18.36
CA CYS A 372 -19.29 -10.06 17.27
C CYS A 372 -19.49 -11.50 17.73
N SER A 373 -20.54 -12.15 17.22
CA SER A 373 -20.94 -13.51 17.58
C SER A 373 -20.92 -14.47 16.39
N GLY A 374 -20.79 -15.78 16.69
CA GLY A 374 -20.63 -16.86 15.72
C GLY A 374 -19.18 -17.37 15.61
N PRO A 375 -18.94 -18.43 14.83
CA PRO A 375 -17.66 -19.14 14.79
C PRO A 375 -16.56 -18.39 13.99
N VAL A 376 -16.92 -17.39 13.19
CA VAL A 376 -16.00 -16.66 12.29
C VAL A 376 -16.18 -15.15 12.41
N GLY A 377 -15.15 -14.39 12.03
CA GLY A 377 -15.21 -12.93 12.03
C GLY A 377 -16.20 -12.33 10.99
N PRO A 378 -16.69 -11.10 11.19
CA PRO A 378 -17.72 -10.49 10.32
C PRO A 378 -17.37 -10.38 8.84
N ALA A 379 -16.09 -10.22 8.47
CA ALA A 379 -15.68 -10.11 7.06
C ALA A 379 -15.64 -11.48 6.37
N ILE A 380 -15.50 -12.56 7.14
CA ILE A 380 -15.69 -13.95 6.67
C ILE A 380 -17.18 -14.25 6.51
N LYS A 381 -17.98 -13.92 7.53
CA LYS A 381 -19.44 -14.06 7.52
C LYS A 381 -20.06 -13.35 6.30
N ALA A 382 -19.72 -12.08 6.06
CA ALA A 382 -20.21 -11.32 4.91
C ALA A 382 -19.80 -11.92 3.55
N LEU A 383 -18.65 -12.59 3.47
CA LEU A 383 -18.21 -13.30 2.26
C LEU A 383 -18.99 -14.60 2.05
N ILE A 384 -19.31 -15.33 3.12
CA ILE A 384 -20.18 -16.51 3.08
C ILE A 384 -21.61 -16.09 2.69
N GLU A 385 -22.15 -15.02 3.24
CA GLU A 385 -23.47 -14.45 2.91
C GLU A 385 -23.58 -13.98 1.44
N GLU A 386 -22.49 -13.54 0.80
CA GLU A 386 -22.50 -13.29 -0.65
C GLU A 386 -22.51 -14.60 -1.45
N ARG A 387 -21.64 -15.55 -1.10
CA ARG A 387 -21.61 -16.87 -1.73
C ARG A 387 -22.94 -17.63 -1.55
N GLU A 388 -23.69 -17.34 -0.49
CA GLU A 388 -25.06 -17.84 -0.27
C GLU A 388 -26.08 -17.23 -1.23
N LYS A 389 -26.00 -15.93 -1.55
CA LYS A 389 -26.86 -15.33 -2.59
C LYS A 389 -26.67 -16.03 -3.94
N PHE A 390 -25.44 -16.48 -4.23
CA PHE A 390 -25.11 -17.32 -5.38
C PHE A 390 -25.44 -18.82 -5.21
N SER A 391 -25.75 -19.31 -4.00
CA SER A 391 -26.13 -20.72 -3.77
C SER A 391 -27.54 -21.03 -4.29
N ARG A 392 -28.43 -20.03 -4.25
CA ARG A 392 -29.87 -20.11 -4.54
C ARG A 392 -30.22 -20.57 -5.97
N LYS A 393 -29.29 -20.44 -6.93
CA LYS A 393 -29.47 -20.95 -8.30
C LYS A 393 -29.15 -22.44 -8.47
N TRP A 394 -28.61 -23.10 -7.45
CA TRP A 394 -28.16 -24.49 -7.51
C TRP A 394 -29.12 -25.44 -6.80
N LYS A 395 -29.30 -26.63 -7.37
CA LYS A 395 -30.17 -27.70 -6.86
C LYS A 395 -29.32 -28.93 -6.46
N PRO A 396 -29.12 -29.19 -5.15
CA PRO A 396 -28.30 -30.29 -4.66
C PRO A 396 -29.10 -31.59 -4.50
N ILE A 397 -28.57 -32.67 -5.04
CA ILE A 397 -29.09 -34.04 -4.96
C ILE A 397 -28.13 -34.86 -4.09
N SER A 398 -28.64 -35.50 -3.04
CA SER A 398 -27.82 -36.30 -2.12
C SER A 398 -27.59 -37.71 -2.67
N ASN A 399 -26.40 -38.27 -2.45
CA ASN A 399 -26.11 -39.69 -2.68
C ASN A 399 -26.39 -40.59 -1.46
N GLY A 400 -27.02 -40.04 -0.40
CA GLY A 400 -27.29 -40.73 0.87
C GLY A 400 -26.07 -40.89 1.79
N LYS A 401 -24.84 -40.77 1.28
CA LYS A 401 -23.57 -40.97 2.02
C LYS A 401 -22.79 -39.67 2.27
N GLY A 402 -23.43 -38.50 2.14
CA GLY A 402 -22.84 -37.18 2.42
C GLY A 402 -22.15 -36.51 1.23
N GLY A 403 -22.20 -37.13 0.04
CA GLY A 403 -21.84 -36.52 -1.24
C GLY A 403 -23.09 -35.97 -1.95
N TYR A 404 -22.90 -34.91 -2.73
CA TYR A 404 -23.97 -34.20 -3.42
C TYR A 404 -23.62 -33.89 -4.87
N GLN A 405 -24.54 -34.21 -5.77
CA GLN A 405 -24.55 -33.74 -7.16
C GLN A 405 -25.32 -32.42 -7.22
N VAL A 406 -24.61 -31.32 -7.46
CA VAL A 406 -25.14 -29.96 -7.41
C VAL A 406 -25.33 -29.45 -8.83
N ARG A 407 -26.59 -29.34 -9.29
CA ARG A 407 -26.95 -28.94 -10.65
C ARG A 407 -27.32 -27.45 -10.75
N GLY A 408 -26.83 -26.78 -11.78
CA GLY A 408 -27.11 -25.37 -12.09
C GLY A 408 -28.15 -25.18 -13.18
N PRO A 409 -28.56 -23.93 -13.45
CA PRO A 409 -29.62 -23.62 -14.42
C PRO A 409 -29.21 -23.85 -15.88
N LYS A 410 -27.91 -23.90 -16.21
CA LYS A 410 -27.42 -24.13 -17.59
C LYS A 410 -26.91 -25.55 -17.85
N GLY A 411 -27.35 -26.53 -17.05
CA GLY A 411 -26.78 -27.89 -17.08
C GLY A 411 -25.42 -28.04 -16.40
N GLU A 412 -24.86 -26.94 -15.86
CA GLU A 412 -23.67 -26.93 -15.01
C GLU A 412 -23.80 -27.96 -13.88
N GLN A 413 -22.75 -28.73 -13.59
CA GLN A 413 -22.79 -29.76 -12.54
C GLN A 413 -21.48 -29.82 -11.74
N PHE A 414 -21.59 -29.90 -10.42
CA PHE A 414 -20.47 -30.07 -9.51
C PHE A 414 -20.73 -31.18 -8.50
N ALA A 415 -19.71 -31.97 -8.18
CA ALA A 415 -19.75 -32.83 -6.99
C ALA A 415 -19.26 -32.03 -5.78
N VAL A 416 -19.89 -32.30 -4.63
CA VAL A 416 -19.58 -31.69 -3.32
C VAL A 416 -19.56 -32.81 -2.29
N TYR A 417 -18.55 -32.86 -1.44
CA TYR A 417 -18.48 -33.82 -0.33
C TYR A 417 -18.33 -33.04 0.98
N LEU A 418 -19.37 -33.11 1.83
CA LEU A 418 -19.47 -32.24 3.01
C LEU A 418 -18.60 -32.69 4.18
N ARG A 419 -18.19 -33.96 4.24
CA ARG A 419 -17.24 -34.49 5.24
C ARG A 419 -15.82 -34.00 4.93
N ASP A 420 -15.40 -34.20 3.70
CA ASP A 420 -14.04 -33.91 3.22
C ASP A 420 -13.82 -32.42 2.92
N ARG A 421 -14.87 -31.60 3.04
CA ARG A 421 -14.90 -30.16 2.73
C ARG A 421 -14.45 -29.83 1.30
N THR A 422 -14.81 -30.69 0.34
CA THR A 422 -14.40 -30.54 -1.08
C THR A 422 -15.56 -30.18 -2.01
N CYS A 423 -15.21 -29.54 -3.12
CA CYS A 423 -16.08 -29.42 -4.30
C CYS A 423 -15.23 -29.51 -5.58
N THR A 424 -15.77 -30.08 -6.66
CA THR A 424 -15.06 -30.15 -7.95
C THR A 424 -14.80 -28.78 -8.58
N CYS A 425 -15.46 -27.70 -8.14
CA CYS A 425 -15.07 -26.34 -8.53
C CYS A 425 -13.76 -25.85 -7.87
N ARG A 426 -13.16 -26.63 -6.96
CA ARG A 426 -11.89 -26.39 -6.24
C ARG A 426 -11.83 -25.15 -5.32
N LEU A 427 -12.77 -24.21 -5.46
CA LEU A 427 -12.79 -22.95 -4.70
C LEU A 427 -12.91 -23.13 -3.17
N TRP A 428 -13.57 -24.18 -2.69
CA TRP A 428 -13.64 -24.45 -1.25
C TRP A 428 -12.24 -24.78 -0.71
N GLN A 429 -11.56 -25.70 -1.37
CA GLN A 429 -10.20 -26.14 -1.04
C GLN A 429 -9.18 -24.99 -1.15
N ILE A 430 -9.26 -24.15 -2.18
CA ILE A 430 -8.35 -22.99 -2.36
C ILE A 430 -8.58 -21.92 -1.28
N SER A 431 -9.84 -21.62 -0.96
CA SER A 431 -10.20 -20.46 -0.11
C SER A 431 -10.48 -20.79 1.35
N GLY A 432 -10.43 -22.05 1.78
CA GLY A 432 -10.83 -22.48 3.13
C GLY A 432 -12.28 -22.18 3.51
N LEU A 433 -13.11 -21.71 2.57
CA LEU A 433 -14.48 -21.25 2.83
C LEU A 433 -15.43 -21.92 1.84
N PRO A 434 -16.65 -22.32 2.25
CA PRO A 434 -17.55 -23.05 1.38
C PRO A 434 -17.89 -22.22 0.12
N CYS A 435 -17.85 -22.87 -1.03
CA CYS A 435 -18.27 -22.30 -2.31
C CYS A 435 -19.81 -22.29 -2.41
N CYS A 436 -20.40 -21.56 -3.37
CA CYS A 436 -21.85 -21.50 -3.53
C CYS A 436 -22.52 -22.87 -3.75
N HIS A 437 -21.81 -23.84 -4.35
CA HIS A 437 -22.28 -25.23 -4.49
C HIS A 437 -22.31 -25.95 -3.13
N ALA A 438 -21.27 -25.78 -2.32
CA ALA A 438 -21.18 -26.34 -0.98
C ALA A 438 -22.24 -25.73 -0.06
N ILE A 439 -22.41 -24.40 -0.08
CA ILE A 439 -23.45 -23.71 0.69
C ILE A 439 -24.85 -24.23 0.33
N SER A 440 -25.13 -24.48 -0.95
CA SER A 440 -26.39 -25.06 -1.40
C SER A 440 -26.64 -26.44 -0.76
N ALA A 441 -25.63 -27.32 -0.73
CA ALA A 441 -25.72 -28.63 -0.09
C ALA A 441 -25.82 -28.56 1.46
N ILE A 442 -25.08 -27.64 2.10
CA ILE A 442 -25.10 -27.40 3.56
C ILE A 442 -26.50 -26.93 4.00
N LEU A 443 -27.08 -25.96 3.29
CA LEU A 443 -28.43 -25.46 3.59
C LEU A 443 -29.52 -26.53 3.38
N LYS A 444 -29.36 -27.44 2.42
CA LYS A 444 -30.29 -28.57 2.22
C LYS A 444 -30.35 -29.54 3.42
N ILE A 445 -29.31 -29.57 4.26
CA ILE A 445 -29.32 -30.34 5.52
C ILE A 445 -29.53 -29.47 6.77
N GLY A 446 -30.05 -28.24 6.59
CA GLY A 446 -30.43 -27.36 7.70
C GLY A 446 -29.25 -26.84 8.55
N ARG A 447 -28.01 -26.93 8.05
CA ARG A 447 -26.81 -26.50 8.78
C ARG A 447 -26.37 -25.09 8.41
N ASN A 448 -25.65 -24.43 9.32
CA ASN A 448 -25.10 -23.09 9.12
C ASN A 448 -23.80 -23.16 8.29
N PRO A 449 -23.70 -22.45 7.15
CA PRO A 449 -22.49 -22.46 6.33
C PRO A 449 -21.24 -21.86 6.99
N ASN A 450 -21.38 -21.07 8.06
CA ASN A 450 -20.23 -20.50 8.78
C ASN A 450 -19.43 -21.59 9.53
N ASP A 451 -20.09 -22.68 9.98
CA ASP A 451 -19.47 -23.80 10.70
C ASP A 451 -18.56 -24.66 9.79
N TYR A 452 -18.66 -24.43 8.47
CA TYR A 452 -17.91 -25.14 7.42
C TYR A 452 -16.69 -24.34 6.90
N ALA A 453 -16.37 -23.22 7.56
CA ALA A 453 -15.10 -22.52 7.38
C ALA A 453 -13.92 -23.33 7.94
N ASP A 454 -12.75 -23.19 7.33
CA ASP A 454 -11.48 -23.73 7.79
C ASP A 454 -11.03 -23.08 9.13
N GLN A 455 -10.25 -23.78 9.93
CA GLN A 455 -9.85 -23.33 11.27
C GLN A 455 -9.04 -22.04 11.23
N CYS A 456 -8.33 -21.77 10.12
CA CYS A 456 -7.63 -20.51 9.86
C CYS A 456 -8.54 -19.26 9.71
N TYR A 457 -9.84 -19.41 9.96
CA TYR A 457 -10.86 -18.35 9.96
C TYR A 457 -11.69 -18.27 11.26
N SER A 458 -11.34 -19.07 12.28
CA SER A 458 -12.12 -19.11 13.53
C SER A 458 -11.97 -17.81 14.35
N ARG A 459 -13.02 -17.46 15.09
CA ARG A 459 -13.04 -16.29 15.99
C ARG A 459 -12.09 -16.46 17.17
N ASP A 460 -11.80 -17.71 17.55
CA ASP A 460 -10.96 -18.04 18.70
C ASP A 460 -9.47 -17.92 18.34
N LEU A 461 -9.07 -18.41 17.16
CA LEU A 461 -7.74 -18.16 16.59
C LEU A 461 -7.48 -16.66 16.36
N PHE A 462 -8.53 -15.89 16.03
CA PHE A 462 -8.41 -14.43 15.99
C PHE A 462 -8.06 -13.83 17.35
N PHE A 463 -8.67 -14.29 18.45
CA PHE A 463 -8.30 -13.78 19.78
C PHE A 463 -6.88 -14.20 20.16
N GLN A 464 -6.54 -15.49 19.98
CA GLN A 464 -5.20 -16.02 20.24
C GLN A 464 -4.10 -15.17 19.61
N ILE A 465 -4.13 -14.92 18.30
CA ILE A 465 -3.04 -14.13 17.68
C ILE A 465 -2.99 -12.68 18.19
N TYR A 466 -4.15 -12.10 18.53
CA TYR A 466 -4.26 -10.72 19.03
C TYR A 466 -3.97 -10.58 20.54
N GLU A 467 -3.69 -11.66 21.27
CA GLU A 467 -3.09 -11.62 22.61
C GLU A 467 -1.61 -11.19 22.58
N ASN A 468 -0.97 -11.27 21.41
CA ASN A 468 0.37 -10.74 21.15
C ASN A 468 0.36 -9.21 21.05
N VAL A 469 0.28 -8.55 22.20
CA VAL A 469 0.23 -7.09 22.33
C VAL A 469 1.61 -6.43 22.19
N LEU A 470 1.61 -5.15 21.77
CA LEU A 470 2.76 -4.26 21.88
C LEU A 470 2.65 -3.46 23.19
N TYR A 471 3.70 -3.48 24.00
CA TYR A 471 3.80 -2.65 25.21
C TYR A 471 4.21 -1.21 24.85
N PRO A 472 3.88 -0.22 25.70
CA PRO A 472 4.42 1.13 25.57
C PRO A 472 5.94 1.15 25.80
N ILE A 473 6.62 2.13 25.20
CA ILE A 473 8.05 2.40 25.41
C ILE A 473 8.27 3.76 26.07
N SER A 474 9.46 3.98 26.62
CA SER A 474 9.83 5.25 27.24
C SER A 474 10.10 6.35 26.20
N GLY A 475 10.07 7.62 26.62
CA GLY A 475 10.54 8.74 25.80
C GLY A 475 12.07 8.82 25.70
N LYS A 476 12.59 9.59 24.72
CA LYS A 476 14.04 9.72 24.40
C LYS A 476 14.96 10.01 25.60
N SER A 477 14.47 10.70 26.62
CA SER A 477 15.22 10.97 27.86
C SER A 477 15.60 9.72 28.64
N LEU A 478 14.86 8.62 28.48
CA LEU A 478 14.98 7.37 29.23
C LEU A 478 15.45 6.18 28.39
N TRP A 479 15.67 6.35 27.08
CA TRP A 479 16.23 5.31 26.23
C TRP A 479 17.64 4.92 26.71
N PRO A 480 18.01 3.63 26.73
CA PRO A 480 19.36 3.19 27.07
C PRO A 480 20.40 3.76 26.09
N GLN A 481 21.68 3.52 26.38
CA GLN A 481 22.74 3.67 25.38
C GLN A 481 22.72 2.48 24.40
N SER A 482 23.51 2.57 23.33
CA SER A 482 23.60 1.55 22.29
C SER A 482 25.02 1.51 21.75
N ASP A 483 25.51 0.31 21.45
CA ASP A 483 26.83 0.08 20.86
C ASP A 483 26.89 0.45 19.36
N ILE A 484 25.73 0.78 18.77
CA ILE A 484 25.64 1.31 17.41
C ILE A 484 26.27 2.73 17.41
N PRO A 485 27.30 2.99 16.58
CA PRO A 485 27.96 4.29 16.54
C PRO A 485 26.99 5.40 16.12
N ILE A 486 27.31 6.65 16.46
CA ILE A 486 26.57 7.82 16.00
C ILE A 486 26.55 7.82 14.46
N LEU A 487 25.34 7.75 13.88
CA LEU A 487 25.19 7.65 12.43
C LEU A 487 24.97 9.01 11.79
N ASP A 488 25.78 9.29 10.78
CA ASP A 488 25.60 10.42 9.89
C ASP A 488 24.40 10.16 8.95
N PRO A 489 23.61 11.19 8.56
CA PRO A 489 22.44 10.97 7.72
C PRO A 489 22.77 10.37 6.33
N PRO A 490 21.81 9.65 5.71
CA PRO A 490 22.02 9.01 4.42
C PRO A 490 22.24 10.02 3.29
N LEU A 491 22.99 9.62 2.27
CA LEU A 491 23.19 10.41 1.05
C LEU A 491 21.88 10.53 0.26
N ALA A 492 21.65 11.70 -0.33
CA ALA A 492 20.41 12.01 -1.05
C ALA A 492 20.35 11.29 -2.42
N CYS A 493 19.79 10.07 -2.42
CA CYS A 493 19.58 9.29 -3.64
C CYS A 493 18.41 9.83 -4.48
N VAL A 494 18.64 10.05 -5.79
CA VAL A 494 17.59 10.45 -6.73
C VAL A 494 16.75 9.22 -7.10
N GLN A 495 15.61 9.07 -6.44
CA GLN A 495 14.71 7.92 -6.65
C GLN A 495 14.16 7.86 -8.09
N PRO A 496 14.15 6.67 -8.75
CA PRO A 496 13.62 6.48 -10.10
C PRO A 496 12.10 6.74 -10.25
N GLY A 497 11.73 8.00 -10.41
CA GLY A 497 10.37 8.43 -10.71
C GLY A 497 9.87 9.51 -9.76
N ARG A 498 8.92 10.33 -10.24
CA ARG A 498 8.41 11.47 -9.46
C ARG A 498 7.67 11.01 -8.19
N PRO A 499 8.11 11.43 -6.98
CA PRO A 499 7.36 11.23 -5.74
C PRO A 499 5.94 11.79 -5.85
N LYS A 500 4.95 11.00 -5.42
CA LYS A 500 3.52 11.36 -5.44
C LYS A 500 2.94 11.01 -4.08
N LYS A 501 2.22 11.95 -3.45
CA LYS A 501 1.63 11.72 -2.12
C LYS A 501 0.68 10.51 -2.08
N ALA A 502 -0.05 10.28 -3.16
CA ALA A 502 -0.89 9.11 -3.36
C ALA A 502 -0.72 8.54 -4.78
N ARG A 503 -1.04 7.26 -4.96
CA ARG A 503 -1.14 6.64 -6.30
C ARG A 503 -2.16 7.40 -7.13
N ARG A 504 -1.80 7.79 -8.37
CA ARG A 504 -2.79 8.34 -9.31
C ARG A 504 -3.83 7.26 -9.60
N LYS A 505 -5.08 7.51 -9.17
CA LYS A 505 -6.24 6.72 -9.58
C LYS A 505 -6.39 6.80 -11.10
N GLY A 506 -6.52 5.66 -11.75
CA GLY A 506 -6.74 5.58 -13.20
C GLY A 506 -8.13 6.07 -13.60
N SER A 507 -8.37 6.25 -14.90
CA SER A 507 -9.68 6.68 -15.43
C SER A 507 -10.84 5.73 -15.07
N SER A 508 -10.55 4.47 -14.76
CA SER A 508 -11.50 3.47 -14.24
C SER A 508 -11.67 3.47 -12.71
N GLU A 509 -10.78 4.13 -11.97
CA GLU A 509 -10.84 4.29 -10.50
C GLU A 509 -11.45 5.66 -10.11
N ASN A 510 -11.50 6.62 -11.04
CA ASN A 510 -12.06 7.96 -10.88
C ASN A 510 -13.60 8.06 -11.06
N ARG A 511 -14.36 6.98 -10.80
CA ARG A 511 -15.83 6.94 -10.87
C ARG A 511 -16.50 6.46 -9.57
N SER A 512 -15.82 6.68 -8.45
CA SER A 512 -16.28 6.36 -7.09
C SER A 512 -16.26 7.63 -6.24
N GLY A 513 -17.34 8.41 -6.33
CA GLY A 513 -17.47 9.71 -5.67
C GLY A 513 -18.63 10.51 -6.26
N VAL A 514 -19.84 10.28 -5.76
CA VAL A 514 -20.95 11.24 -5.90
C VAL A 514 -20.99 12.02 -4.60
N HIS A 515 -20.51 13.26 -4.59
CA HIS A 515 -20.91 14.22 -3.57
C HIS A 515 -22.27 14.81 -3.96
N VAL A 516 -23.13 15.00 -2.96
CA VAL A 516 -24.42 15.69 -3.08
C VAL A 516 -24.34 16.87 -2.13
N GLY A 517 -24.53 18.08 -2.65
CA GLY A 517 -24.18 19.33 -1.96
C GLY A 517 -22.69 19.69 -2.17
N THR A 518 -22.32 20.92 -2.55
CA THR A 518 -23.14 22.08 -2.93
C THR A 518 -22.55 22.79 -4.16
N ASN A 519 -23.43 23.46 -4.91
CA ASN A 519 -23.19 24.46 -5.97
C ASN A 519 -21.82 24.47 -6.66
N ASN A 520 -21.68 23.70 -7.75
CA ASN A 520 -20.77 24.06 -8.83
C ASN A 520 -21.23 23.48 -10.18
N VAL A 521 -21.46 24.35 -11.18
CA VAL A 521 -22.03 23.97 -12.48
C VAL A 521 -20.95 23.33 -13.37
N GLN A 522 -20.91 22.00 -13.43
CA GLN A 522 -20.09 21.28 -14.39
C GLN A 522 -20.63 21.47 -15.82
N LYS A 523 -20.17 22.52 -16.50
CA LYS A 523 -20.46 22.77 -17.92
C LYS A 523 -19.96 21.59 -18.77
N PHE A 524 -20.89 20.80 -19.30
CA PHE A 524 -20.62 19.78 -20.30
C PHE A 524 -20.02 20.43 -21.56
N LYS A 525 -18.70 20.30 -21.76
CA LYS A 525 -18.07 20.62 -23.04
C LYS A 525 -18.44 19.52 -24.07
N LYS A 526 -19.59 19.70 -24.72
CA LYS A 526 -19.88 19.08 -26.03
C LYS A 526 -18.75 19.47 -27.02
N HIS A 527 -18.58 18.65 -28.05
CA HIS A 527 -17.55 18.77 -29.08
C HIS A 527 -17.20 20.22 -29.48
N VAL A 528 -16.02 20.69 -29.06
CA VAL A 528 -15.38 21.88 -29.63
C VAL A 528 -14.33 21.39 -30.61
N ILE A 529 -14.64 21.50 -31.90
CA ILE A 529 -13.67 21.27 -32.97
C ILE A 529 -12.61 22.38 -32.86
N MET A 530 -11.33 22.05 -32.66
CA MET A 530 -10.30 23.09 -32.67
C MET A 530 -10.11 23.62 -34.08
N HIS A 531 -10.03 24.92 -34.20
CA HIS A 531 -9.77 25.64 -35.44
C HIS A 531 -8.43 26.35 -35.34
N CYS A 532 -7.66 26.31 -36.42
CA CYS A 532 -6.28 26.75 -36.42
C CYS A 532 -6.21 28.28 -36.49
N ARG A 533 -5.81 28.93 -35.40
CA ARG A 533 -5.60 30.39 -35.29
C ARG A 533 -4.53 31.03 -36.22
N ARG A 534 -4.04 30.30 -37.24
CA ARG A 534 -3.19 30.83 -38.33
C ARG A 534 -3.87 30.74 -39.71
N CYS A 535 -4.76 29.78 -39.94
CA CYS A 535 -5.37 29.53 -41.26
C CYS A 535 -6.88 29.19 -41.21
N GLY A 536 -7.55 29.37 -40.07
CA GLY A 536 -8.95 29.05 -39.83
C GLY A 536 -9.27 27.55 -39.73
N GLN A 537 -8.55 26.69 -40.45
CA GLN A 537 -8.94 25.29 -40.69
C GLN A 537 -9.01 24.41 -39.44
N ALA A 538 -9.95 23.47 -39.46
CA ALA A 538 -10.23 22.55 -38.36
C ALA A 538 -9.11 21.51 -38.10
N GLY A 539 -9.16 20.85 -36.95
CA GLY A 539 -8.43 19.61 -36.65
C GLY A 539 -6.95 19.76 -36.28
N HIS A 540 -6.38 20.96 -36.34
CA HIS A 540 -5.00 21.23 -35.94
C HIS A 540 -4.85 22.60 -35.27
N ASN A 541 -3.63 22.94 -34.82
CA ASN A 541 -3.34 24.22 -34.19
C ASN A 541 -2.15 24.95 -34.86
N ALA A 542 -1.98 26.24 -34.57
CA ALA A 542 -1.01 27.10 -35.24
C ALA A 542 0.47 26.69 -35.06
N ALA A 543 0.83 25.87 -34.07
CA ALA A 543 2.18 25.34 -33.92
C ALA A 543 2.48 24.15 -34.87
N THR A 544 1.44 23.49 -35.39
CA THR A 544 1.54 22.38 -36.35
C THR A 544 0.93 22.77 -37.71
N CYS A 545 0.81 24.06 -37.99
CA CYS A 545 0.16 24.60 -39.18
C CYS A 545 1.18 24.81 -40.30
N LYS A 546 0.92 24.22 -41.48
CA LYS A 546 1.83 24.18 -42.63
C LYS A 546 1.68 25.34 -43.63
N SER A 547 0.71 26.25 -43.45
CA SER A 547 0.55 27.39 -44.35
C SER A 547 1.61 28.47 -44.10
N VAL A 548 2.21 28.96 -45.18
CA VAL A 548 3.08 30.14 -45.21
C VAL A 548 2.22 31.40 -44.98
N PRO A 549 2.73 32.48 -44.34
CA PRO A 549 1.96 33.71 -44.18
C PRO A 549 1.89 34.50 -45.50
N GLU A 550 0.67 34.84 -45.94
CA GLU A 550 0.45 35.92 -46.90
C GLU A 550 0.45 37.26 -46.16
N ASN A 551 0.95 38.30 -46.81
CA ASN A 551 1.24 39.60 -46.20
C ASN A 551 0.22 40.63 -46.72
N ASN A 552 -0.62 41.18 -45.84
CA ASN A 552 -1.51 42.29 -46.16
C ASN A 552 -1.31 43.41 -45.13
N GLY A 553 -1.04 44.63 -45.61
CA GLY A 553 -0.75 45.81 -44.79
C GLY A 553 -1.99 46.67 -44.51
N GLY A 554 -1.85 47.60 -43.56
CA GLY A 554 -2.88 48.56 -43.18
C GLY A 554 -2.41 49.42 -42.00
N GLU A 555 -2.33 50.72 -42.22
CA GLU A 555 -1.76 51.80 -41.40
C GLU A 555 -2.38 51.95 -39.99
N GLY A 556 -1.75 52.62 -39.01
CA GLY A 556 -0.45 53.33 -38.98
C GLY A 556 -0.20 54.08 -37.66
N CYS A 557 0.91 54.84 -37.57
CA CYS A 557 1.34 55.73 -36.46
C CYS A 557 1.62 55.08 -35.07
N SER A 558 2.69 55.41 -34.32
CA SER A 558 3.77 56.41 -34.47
C SER A 558 5.13 55.91 -33.90
N GLN A 559 6.22 56.65 -34.20
CA GLN A 559 7.63 56.33 -33.90
C GLN A 559 8.02 56.28 -32.41
N PRO A 560 8.97 55.40 -32.01
CA PRO A 560 9.80 55.55 -30.81
C PRO A 560 11.23 56.05 -31.12
N ALA A 561 11.73 56.99 -30.32
CA ALA A 561 13.11 57.50 -30.40
C ALA A 561 14.15 56.57 -29.70
N PRO A 562 15.47 56.68 -30.00
CA PRO A 562 16.40 55.56 -29.84
C PRO A 562 17.11 55.43 -28.48
N THR A 563 17.70 54.25 -28.25
CA THR A 563 18.56 53.94 -27.11
C THR A 563 20.03 54.31 -27.35
N PRO A 564 20.75 54.81 -26.32
CA PRO A 564 22.21 54.76 -26.26
C PRO A 564 22.70 53.34 -25.90
N LYS A 565 23.90 52.97 -26.37
CA LYS A 565 24.60 51.72 -26.02
C LYS A 565 25.94 52.04 -25.33
N HIS A 566 26.56 51.00 -24.76
CA HIS A 566 27.92 50.95 -24.20
C HIS A 566 28.09 51.64 -22.83
N ALA A 567 29.08 51.29 -22.00
CA ALA A 567 30.24 50.43 -22.24
C ALA A 567 30.57 49.47 -21.08
N ARG A 568 31.35 48.41 -21.36
CA ARG A 568 32.15 47.69 -20.35
C ARG A 568 33.27 48.61 -19.84
N LYS A 569 33.64 48.48 -18.57
CA LYS A 569 35.00 48.76 -18.08
C LYS A 569 35.47 47.64 -17.15
N SER A 570 36.77 47.37 -17.18
CA SER A 570 37.45 46.32 -16.43
C SER A 570 38.83 46.82 -15.99
N LYS A 571 39.12 46.75 -14.68
CA LYS A 571 40.41 46.90 -13.96
C LYS A 571 40.06 46.87 -12.45
N GLY A 572 40.91 46.43 -11.52
CA GLY A 572 42.18 45.72 -11.67
C GLY A 572 43.13 45.97 -10.49
N THR A 573 43.54 44.88 -9.81
CA THR A 573 44.75 44.71 -8.96
C THR A 573 44.97 45.53 -7.67
N ASN A 574 45.68 44.88 -6.73
CA ASN A 574 46.49 45.39 -5.60
C ASN A 574 45.81 45.93 -4.31
N ASN A 575 46.51 45.97 -3.16
CA ASN A 575 47.34 44.93 -2.49
C ASN A 575 47.70 45.37 -1.04
N GLY A 576 47.77 44.42 -0.09
CA GLY A 576 48.36 44.64 1.27
C GLY A 576 47.60 45.57 2.23
N SER A 577 47.98 45.75 3.51
CA SER A 577 48.86 44.97 4.41
C SER A 577 48.73 45.48 5.87
N SER A 578 49.06 44.64 6.87
CA SER A 578 49.40 45.03 8.27
C SER A 578 48.23 45.54 9.17
N THR A 579 48.22 45.49 10.51
CA THR A 579 49.18 44.98 11.54
C THR A 579 48.46 44.67 12.88
N THR A 580 49.02 43.75 13.68
CA THR A 580 49.03 43.56 15.19
C THR A 580 47.90 44.09 16.10
N HIS A 581 47.60 43.54 17.29
CA HIS A 581 48.27 42.61 18.26
C HIS A 581 47.28 41.48 18.67
N GLY A 582 47.58 40.41 19.42
CA GLY A 582 48.68 40.04 20.33
C GLY A 582 48.25 40.18 21.81
N ALA A 583 48.53 39.25 22.75
CA ALA A 583 49.21 37.94 22.66
C ALA A 583 49.00 37.08 23.95
N ASN A 584 49.37 35.78 23.89
CA ASN A 584 49.76 34.89 25.01
C ASN A 584 48.71 34.55 26.12
N SER A 585 48.84 33.55 27.00
CA SER A 585 49.87 32.53 27.35
C SER A 585 49.19 31.41 28.19
N GLN A 586 49.70 30.20 28.48
CA GLN A 586 50.85 29.37 28.03
C GLN A 586 50.61 27.92 28.55
N GLU A 587 51.33 26.93 28.00
CA GLU A 587 51.46 25.56 28.57
C GLU A 587 52.58 25.52 29.64
N PRO A 588 52.84 24.35 30.29
CA PRO A 588 53.90 23.50 29.74
C PRO A 588 53.67 21.97 29.83
N ASP A 589 54.50 21.23 29.08
CA ASP A 589 54.68 19.77 29.06
C ASP A 589 54.98 19.10 30.43
N PHE A 590 54.85 17.76 30.48
CA PHE A 590 56.00 16.90 30.84
C PHE A 590 55.88 15.40 30.48
N ALA A 591 56.94 14.90 29.83
CA ALA A 591 57.52 13.53 29.87
C ALA A 591 56.81 12.29 29.26
N HIS A 592 57.63 11.46 28.60
CA HIS A 592 57.37 10.07 28.20
C HIS A 592 57.58 9.08 29.36
N VAL A 593 56.90 7.93 29.31
CA VAL A 593 57.45 6.61 29.73
C VAL A 593 56.98 5.53 28.73
N GLU A 594 57.84 4.57 28.41
CA GLU A 594 57.59 3.42 27.53
C GLU A 594 57.87 2.12 28.29
N VAL A 595 56.93 1.14 28.28
CA VAL A 595 57.13 -0.21 28.84
C VAL A 595 56.34 -1.25 28.01
N GLN A 596 56.93 -2.44 27.82
CA GLN A 596 56.36 -3.60 27.13
C GLN A 596 56.08 -4.76 28.11
N GLY A 597 55.17 -5.69 27.73
CA GLY A 597 55.35 -7.12 28.04
C GLY A 597 54.25 -7.85 28.85
N TYR A 598 54.15 -9.16 28.57
CA TYR A 598 53.43 -10.23 29.28
C TYR A 598 51.90 -10.14 29.38
N SER A 599 51.06 -11.15 29.04
CA SER A 599 51.18 -12.57 28.64
C SER A 599 51.27 -13.67 29.73
N SER A 600 50.11 -14.07 30.27
CA SER A 600 49.78 -15.43 30.79
C SER A 600 48.28 -15.46 31.21
N SER A 601 47.36 -16.36 30.85
CA SER A 601 47.33 -17.82 30.56
C SER A 601 47.11 -18.75 31.79
N CYS A 602 45.90 -19.29 31.94
CA CYS A 602 45.46 -20.48 32.70
C CYS A 602 43.95 -20.68 32.41
N VAL A 603 43.33 -21.83 32.07
CA VAL A 603 43.69 -23.28 32.10
C VAL A 603 43.83 -23.80 33.55
N ASN A 604 43.20 -24.89 34.02
CA ASN A 604 42.42 -25.99 33.41
C ASN A 604 41.04 -26.16 34.16
N SER A 605 40.18 -27.20 34.15
CA SER A 605 40.19 -28.63 33.70
C SER A 605 38.77 -29.14 33.35
N GLN A 606 38.68 -30.34 32.75
CA GLN A 606 37.53 -31.28 32.83
C GLN A 606 37.92 -32.42 33.86
N PRO A 607 37.54 -33.75 33.83
CA PRO A 607 36.75 -34.56 32.87
C PRO A 607 35.90 -35.78 33.39
N HIS A 608 35.25 -36.47 32.43
CA HIS A 608 34.78 -37.88 32.39
C HIS A 608 33.69 -38.39 33.39
N GLY A 609 32.88 -39.41 33.06
CA GLY A 609 32.66 -40.11 31.77
C GLY A 609 31.95 -41.49 31.88
N ALA A 610 31.41 -42.00 30.75
CA ALA A 610 30.96 -43.40 30.48
C ALA A 610 29.80 -44.00 31.36
N GLU A 611 29.11 -45.11 31.03
CA GLU A 611 29.21 -46.10 29.93
C GLU A 611 27.84 -46.79 29.61
N GLU A 612 27.84 -47.87 28.80
CA GLU A 612 26.76 -48.61 28.10
C GLU A 612 25.74 -49.44 28.98
N GLN A 613 24.85 -50.37 28.54
CA GLN A 613 24.63 -51.18 27.30
C GLN A 613 23.23 -51.90 27.25
N THR A 614 22.76 -52.36 26.06
CA THR A 614 21.79 -53.50 25.78
C THR A 614 20.30 -53.46 26.26
N THR A 615 19.29 -54.22 25.76
CA THR A 615 19.17 -55.29 24.71
C THR A 615 17.72 -55.48 24.15
N SER A 616 17.58 -56.09 22.95
CA SER A 616 16.44 -56.95 22.45
C SER A 616 15.02 -56.34 22.31
N HIS A 617 14.05 -56.82 21.50
CA HIS A 617 13.86 -57.70 20.30
C HIS A 617 12.32 -57.58 20.00
N ASN A 618 11.66 -57.89 18.86
CA ASN A 618 11.85 -58.19 17.41
C ASN A 618 10.44 -57.95 16.78
N ASP A 619 9.94 -58.27 15.58
CA ASP A 619 10.26 -58.82 14.23
C ASP A 619 9.03 -58.40 13.33
N ILE A 620 8.77 -58.63 12.03
CA ILE A 620 9.33 -59.22 10.78
C ILE A 620 8.51 -58.48 9.66
N GLY A 621 8.84 -58.29 8.37
CA GLY A 621 9.89 -58.62 7.39
C GLY A 621 9.45 -57.88 6.09
N SER A 622 9.65 -58.30 4.83
CA SER A 622 10.71 -59.00 4.08
C SER A 622 10.28 -59.06 2.58
N HIS A 623 11.24 -59.21 1.65
CA HIS A 623 11.09 -59.37 0.17
C HIS A 623 10.76 -58.14 -0.71
N ALA A 624 11.25 -58.05 -1.96
CA ALA A 624 12.46 -58.65 -2.59
C ALA A 624 12.73 -58.02 -3.98
N GLU A 625 14.00 -58.04 -4.42
CA GLU A 625 14.42 -57.66 -5.77
C GLU A 625 14.32 -58.82 -6.78
N ARG A 626 14.12 -58.51 -8.08
CA ARG A 626 15.10 -58.89 -9.14
C ARG A 626 14.81 -58.37 -10.56
N ASN A 627 15.84 -57.72 -11.13
CA ASN A 627 16.48 -57.97 -12.44
C ASN A 627 15.72 -58.09 -13.79
N ALA A 628 16.21 -57.27 -14.73
CA ALA A 628 16.84 -57.65 -16.02
C ALA A 628 16.12 -57.50 -17.39
N GLN A 629 16.73 -56.62 -18.20
CA GLN A 629 17.18 -56.81 -19.61
C GLN A 629 16.22 -56.75 -20.83
N ALA A 630 16.88 -56.47 -21.98
CA ALA A 630 16.55 -56.81 -23.37
C ALA A 630 15.74 -55.84 -24.29
N ALA A 631 16.50 -55.09 -25.10
CA ALA A 631 16.50 -55.13 -26.59
C ALA A 631 15.26 -54.71 -27.43
N SER A 632 15.32 -53.47 -27.93
CA SER A 632 15.23 -53.06 -29.36
C SER A 632 14.56 -53.95 -30.44
N SER A 633 13.51 -53.43 -31.10
CA SER A 633 13.24 -53.46 -32.56
C SER A 633 12.00 -52.57 -32.84
N SER A 634 11.91 -51.56 -33.72
CA SER A 634 12.40 -51.25 -35.09
C SER A 634 11.37 -51.52 -36.19
N THR A 635 11.04 -50.49 -36.98
CA THR A 635 10.12 -50.49 -38.16
C THR A 635 8.63 -50.76 -37.88
N LYS A 636 7.66 -50.35 -38.73
CA LYS A 636 7.71 -49.89 -40.13
C LYS A 636 6.69 -48.76 -40.40
N LYS A 637 6.96 -47.89 -41.37
CA LYS A 637 5.98 -46.90 -41.90
C LYS A 637 4.99 -47.57 -42.86
N GLN A 638 3.76 -47.05 -42.94
CA GLN A 638 2.98 -47.08 -44.18
C GLN A 638 2.07 -45.83 -44.30
N GLN A 639 1.40 -45.66 -45.44
CA GLN A 639 1.01 -44.36 -45.98
C GLN A 639 -0.40 -44.32 -46.59
N ILE A 640 -1.03 -43.13 -46.52
CA ILE A 640 -1.92 -42.54 -47.55
C ILE A 640 -3.16 -43.35 -47.99
N ARG A 641 -4.36 -42.81 -47.70
CA ARG A 641 -5.23 -42.27 -48.78
C ARG A 641 -6.29 -41.28 -48.29
N LYS A 642 -6.76 -40.45 -49.24
CA LYS A 642 -7.91 -39.54 -49.10
C LYS A 642 -9.11 -40.11 -49.86
N THR A 643 -10.32 -39.94 -49.33
CA THR A 643 -11.58 -39.96 -50.10
C THR A 643 -12.42 -38.74 -49.73
N LYS A 644 -13.45 -38.42 -50.53
CA LYS A 644 -13.99 -37.05 -50.59
C LYS A 644 -15.47 -37.06 -51.00
N THR A 645 -16.34 -36.37 -50.25
CA THR A 645 -17.73 -35.99 -50.64
C THR A 645 -18.72 -37.18 -50.79
N PRO A 646 -20.07 -37.01 -50.87
CA PRO A 646 -20.85 -35.87 -51.39
C PRO A 646 -21.74 -35.09 -50.41
N VAL A 647 -22.29 -33.99 -50.92
CA VAL A 647 -23.22 -33.04 -50.28
C VAL A 647 -24.66 -33.37 -50.73
N ARG A 648 -25.67 -33.11 -49.88
CA ARG A 648 -27.06 -32.95 -50.33
C ARG A 648 -27.62 -31.59 -49.91
N ARG A 649 -28.16 -30.83 -50.87
CA ARG A 649 -28.86 -29.54 -50.65
C ARG A 649 -30.31 -29.78 -50.21
N VAL A 650 -30.83 -28.87 -49.41
CA VAL A 650 -32.25 -28.46 -49.41
C VAL A 650 -32.28 -26.93 -49.55
N ARG A 651 -33.33 -26.38 -50.17
CA ARG A 651 -33.48 -24.93 -50.44
C ARG A 651 -34.15 -24.20 -49.26
N PRO A 652 -33.95 -22.86 -49.13
CA PRO A 652 -34.68 -22.07 -48.15
C PRO A 652 -36.14 -21.86 -48.58
N VAL A 653 -37.00 -21.58 -47.59
CA VAL A 653 -38.30 -20.94 -47.77
C VAL A 653 -38.22 -19.57 -47.09
N ASN A 654 -38.61 -18.52 -47.81
CA ASN A 654 -38.93 -17.24 -47.21
C ASN A 654 -40.43 -17.24 -46.95
N ASP A 655 -40.84 -16.82 -45.75
CA ASP A 655 -42.12 -16.13 -45.59
C ASP A 655 -41.88 -14.87 -44.76
N THR A 656 -42.49 -13.78 -45.21
CA THR A 656 -42.52 -12.51 -44.50
C THR A 656 -43.84 -12.38 -43.78
N ASP A 657 -43.81 -12.02 -42.50
CA ASP A 657 -44.94 -11.31 -41.91
C ASP A 657 -44.46 -10.21 -40.95
N GLN A 658 -45.31 -9.21 -40.73
CA GLN A 658 -44.99 -7.97 -40.02
C GLN A 658 -45.85 -7.76 -38.78
N SER A 659 -45.33 -6.95 -37.85
CA SER A 659 -45.87 -6.72 -36.50
C SER A 659 -45.77 -7.95 -35.58
N THR A 660 -45.64 -7.82 -34.26
CA THR A 660 -45.91 -6.66 -33.40
C THR A 660 -44.66 -5.99 -32.82
N THR A 661 -44.81 -4.72 -32.46
CA THR A 661 -43.74 -3.85 -31.96
C THR A 661 -43.64 -3.81 -30.43
N ALA A 662 -42.51 -3.26 -29.95
CA ALA A 662 -42.33 -2.67 -28.62
C ALA A 662 -42.23 -3.59 -27.37
N ALA A 663 -41.09 -4.28 -27.20
CA ALA A 663 -40.53 -4.55 -25.86
C ALA A 663 -39.00 -4.83 -25.77
N ASN A 664 -38.13 -4.36 -26.68
CA ASN A 664 -36.67 -4.59 -26.49
C ASN A 664 -35.71 -3.51 -27.02
N LYS A 665 -35.53 -2.43 -26.24
CA LYS A 665 -34.39 -1.49 -26.35
C LYS A 665 -33.87 -1.11 -24.96
N GLN A 666 -33.31 -2.06 -24.21
CA GLN A 666 -32.55 -1.73 -22.99
C GLN A 666 -31.44 -2.73 -22.62
N SER A 667 -30.50 -2.93 -23.55
CA SER A 667 -29.15 -3.39 -23.21
C SER A 667 -28.24 -2.18 -22.87
N LEU A 668 -27.03 -2.46 -22.40
CA LEU A 668 -25.88 -1.52 -22.28
C LEU A 668 -26.00 -0.38 -21.25
N HIS A 669 -25.94 -0.67 -19.93
CA HIS A 669 -25.16 0.17 -19.00
C HIS A 669 -24.77 -0.41 -17.62
N SER A 670 -24.22 -1.64 -17.55
CA SER A 670 -23.62 -2.14 -16.29
C SER A 670 -22.19 -1.61 -16.08
N LYS A 671 -22.07 -0.43 -15.48
CA LYS A 671 -20.78 0.08 -14.97
C LYS A 671 -20.42 -0.70 -13.71
N ARG A 672 -19.39 -1.55 -13.75
CA ARG A 672 -18.94 -2.34 -12.59
C ARG A 672 -18.36 -1.43 -11.50
N LYS A 673 -19.25 -0.98 -10.60
CA LYS A 673 -18.94 -0.31 -9.33
C LYS A 673 -18.05 -1.23 -8.48
N LEU A 674 -17.44 -0.69 -7.42
CA LEU A 674 -16.99 -1.49 -6.28
C LEU A 674 -18.11 -2.46 -5.88
N SER A 675 -17.79 -3.72 -5.58
CA SER A 675 -18.80 -4.66 -5.08
C SER A 675 -19.33 -4.16 -3.73
N GLU A 676 -20.52 -4.61 -3.31
CA GLU A 676 -20.97 -4.28 -1.96
C GLU A 676 -19.99 -4.82 -0.91
N ILE A 677 -19.32 -5.96 -1.16
CA ILE A 677 -18.23 -6.45 -0.28
C ILE A 677 -17.04 -5.50 -0.22
N ASP A 678 -16.59 -4.92 -1.34
CA ASP A 678 -15.47 -3.97 -1.33
C ASP A 678 -15.86 -2.67 -0.59
N LYS A 679 -17.11 -2.22 -0.76
CA LYS A 679 -17.65 -1.09 0.00
C LYS A 679 -17.79 -1.41 1.49
N ILE A 680 -18.29 -2.59 1.85
CA ILE A 680 -18.39 -3.06 3.24
C ILE A 680 -16.99 -3.08 3.85
N ARG A 681 -16.02 -3.75 3.22
CA ARG A 681 -14.62 -3.81 3.68
C ARG A 681 -14.01 -2.42 3.90
N ILE A 682 -14.19 -1.50 2.95
CA ILE A 682 -13.68 -0.13 3.08
C ILE A 682 -14.44 0.64 4.17
N ASN A 683 -15.77 0.54 4.21
CA ASN A 683 -16.60 1.23 5.21
C ASN A 683 -16.30 0.75 6.63
N THR A 684 -16.23 -0.56 6.87
CA THR A 684 -15.86 -1.13 8.18
C THR A 684 -14.48 -0.64 8.62
N ASN A 685 -13.54 -0.42 7.69
CA ASN A 685 -12.24 0.18 8.01
C ASN A 685 -12.28 1.69 8.28
N TYR A 686 -13.34 2.42 7.88
CA TYR A 686 -13.51 3.86 8.11
C TYR A 686 -14.37 4.15 9.36
N GLU A 687 -15.46 3.40 9.54
CA GLU A 687 -16.32 3.40 10.72
C GLU A 687 -15.51 3.03 11.99
N TYR A 688 -14.57 2.09 11.84
CA TYR A 688 -13.53 1.76 12.82
C TYR A 688 -12.60 2.94 13.20
N LEU A 689 -12.37 3.92 12.31
CA LEU A 689 -11.54 5.11 12.57
C LEU A 689 -12.36 6.31 13.09
N GLY A 690 -13.64 6.13 13.43
CA GLY A 690 -14.54 7.23 13.79
C GLY A 690 -14.82 8.20 12.64
N LYS A 691 -14.61 7.79 11.38
CA LYS A 691 -14.73 8.64 10.19
C LYS A 691 -15.94 8.22 9.35
N GLU A 692 -16.63 9.18 8.73
CA GLU A 692 -17.82 8.86 7.93
C GLU A 692 -17.45 7.87 6.80
N PRO A 693 -18.13 6.72 6.70
CA PRO A 693 -17.80 5.70 5.71
C PRO A 693 -18.01 6.23 4.27
N PRO A 694 -17.02 6.08 3.37
CA PRO A 694 -16.99 6.79 2.07
C PRO A 694 -18.02 6.30 1.06
N PHE A 695 -18.79 5.25 1.38
CA PHE A 695 -19.88 4.75 0.55
C PHE A 695 -21.16 4.61 1.36
N LYS A 696 -22.27 5.20 0.91
CA LYS A 696 -23.59 4.89 1.49
C LYS A 696 -24.06 3.53 0.99
N ILE A 697 -23.81 2.49 1.80
CA ILE A 697 -24.46 1.18 1.65
C ILE A 697 -25.93 1.37 2.03
N GLY A 698 -26.83 0.84 1.20
CA GLY A 698 -28.27 0.95 1.47
C GLY A 698 -28.64 0.17 2.73
N ARG A 699 -29.01 0.86 3.82
CA ARG A 699 -29.71 0.23 4.94
C ARG A 699 -31.01 -0.37 4.40
N TRP A 700 -31.10 -1.69 4.33
CA TRP A 700 -32.38 -2.38 4.23
C TRP A 700 -33.07 -2.25 5.58
N ALA A 701 -33.71 -1.10 5.82
CA ALA A 701 -34.64 -0.92 6.92
C ALA A 701 -35.83 -1.84 6.65
N GLY A 702 -35.84 -3.00 7.29
CA GLY A 702 -36.99 -3.91 7.28
C GLY A 702 -38.17 -3.18 7.90
N THR A 703 -39.10 -2.71 7.07
CA THR A 703 -40.32 -2.04 7.53
C THR A 703 -41.22 -3.06 8.23
N SER A 704 -41.09 -3.17 9.55
CA SER A 704 -42.01 -3.90 10.41
C SER A 704 -43.39 -3.24 10.35
N ARG A 705 -44.24 -3.70 9.42
CA ARG A 705 -45.68 -3.45 9.49
C ARG A 705 -46.23 -4.17 10.70
N SER A 706 -46.23 -3.50 11.85
CA SER A 706 -46.92 -3.96 13.05
C SER A 706 -48.42 -3.97 12.79
N SER A 707 -49.00 -5.17 12.73
CA SER A 707 -50.45 -5.37 12.75
C SER A 707 -50.98 -4.95 14.12
N ARG A 708 -51.43 -3.69 14.25
CA ARG A 708 -52.13 -3.21 15.44
C ARG A 708 -53.47 -3.95 15.57
N SER A 709 -53.51 -4.96 16.43
CA SER A 709 -54.74 -5.46 17.02
C SER A 709 -55.42 -4.32 17.79
N ARG A 710 -56.73 -4.12 17.55
CA ARG A 710 -57.56 -3.29 18.43
C ARG A 710 -57.89 -4.10 19.68
N SER A 711 -57.26 -3.79 20.81
CA SER A 711 -57.86 -4.08 22.12
C SER A 711 -59.03 -3.12 22.36
N GLY A 712 -60.11 -3.60 22.96
CA GLY A 712 -61.27 -2.78 23.32
C GLY A 712 -61.01 -1.90 24.54
N ARG A 713 -61.94 -0.97 24.79
CA ARG A 713 -62.09 -0.30 26.09
C ARG A 713 -62.89 -1.20 27.04
N SER A 714 -62.51 -1.19 28.30
CA SER A 714 -63.42 -1.19 29.45
C SER A 714 -62.65 -0.57 30.62
N ASP A 715 -63.05 0.66 30.95
CA ASP A 715 -62.73 1.47 32.13
C ASP A 715 -61.24 1.65 32.52
#